data_AF-A0A2N6CMA5-F1
#
_entry.id   AF-A0A2N6CMA5-F1
#
_cell.length_a   1.000
_cell.length_b   1.000
_cell.length_c   1.000
_cell.angle_alpha   90.00
_cell.angle_beta   90.00
_cell.angle_gamma   90.00
#
_symmetry.space_group_name_H-M   'P 1'
#
loop_
_entity.id
_entity.type
_entity.pdbx_description
1 polymer ?
#
loop_
_entity_poly.entity_id
_entity_poly.type
_entity_poly.pdbx_seq_one_letter_code
_entity_poly.pdbx_strand_id
1 'polypeptide(L)'
;MGTTAQTLGGMPGDRSLENVLRNFEPDAEARQPVSVQRALHIARHLQSRAMQLQVPAEKRQQRELERMMEMPHDKATLMQMTDQALRAKRPLRAADQLIHLFDVQGIPRFFSTLDRTLLKGFQSFGRYLPGVAVPVMREKMRDETANVILPAEADVLLPHLQARSAAGLRMNVNFLGEALLGEEAAEARLQTYLEALQKPEIECISVKISTIFSQISSLAWEDTVDVLSDRMELLYREAARMRYRRPDGTEIPKFVYLDMEEYRDMGVTAAAFMRTLDRPGLEQVGAGIALQAYLPDAWHVQREINAWARKRVVAGGAPVTIRLVKGANLEMEKVDASLHGWALAPYASKLEVDANYRRMLHEAMEPANLTAVRIGLASHNLFELAYGLVLAWERNALDKIQFEMLEGMANHQRRALTELAGDMLLYAPATRREHFIHAIGYLVRRLDENTGPDNFLRHAFKLEVGTEQWRDLESQFLAAFDLIPDLNALPRRRQDRNKPVAQPAPAEPRLEDFQNEPDTDFALPRNLQWGRDLIAEWEVRTQVPVEIPLVVGGEEIRDGRTSKDCLDPSRPNVVVARYMEASQEDLDTAIATATADPKGWRTMVPRDRADLLAKVAAELRSARSTLMGVALADGGKTLLESDPEVSEAVDFVDYYRRAALYFQTRAGVEAEPKGVVAVIPPWNFPIAIPCGGIAAALAAGNCVILKPASDTVYTAYELCRVFWRAGVPREVLQFMPCAGSGVGARLAAHPSVDAVILTGGTDTALKMLAARPDMNLLAETGGKDATIVTAMADRDQAIKNILHSAFGHSGQKCSATSLLILEAEVYEDAEFRNTLCDAVRSLAVGSAWDRRTRVGPLIRPPAGVLERGLKELDPGESWAVMPKRVGSNPGLWSPGVKWGVSPGSFMHMTELFGPVLAVMKATDLEHAIDLVNQTGYGLTSGLESLDDREQALWQSRIRAGNLYINRPTTGAIVLRQPFGGMGKSAFGPGIKAGGPNYVAQFMDFSEAKEVTGTPECKDSLLAALLGELRLEAESTREVTVSDCTRLGRAVASFERAMDEEFGREHDHFRLVGQDNIRRYRPVGEVYVRVHPDDELFDIFARVAATRCTGSRAIVSCDPDSIHRAVSLLEKITDAWGGAIEFVYQSDAQLAQALCGGRARRVRYAAPDRIPKEVFAGAAKPGVHIAGAPVLGHGRIELLWYLLEQSLSDSYHRYGNLGEHGGEGRAAVL
;
A
#
# COMPACT_ATOMS: atom_id res chain seq x y z
N MET A 1 52.38 11.41 10.73
CA MET A 1 53.72 11.92 11.07
C MET A 1 53.59 13.27 11.77
N GLY A 2 54.22 13.44 12.94
CA GLY A 2 54.74 14.72 13.45
C GLY A 2 53.79 15.79 14.01
N THR A 3 53.44 15.68 15.30
CA THR A 3 53.37 16.74 16.35
C THR A 3 53.16 18.22 15.98
N THR A 4 52.11 18.82 16.56
CA THR A 4 52.20 20.04 17.40
C THR A 4 51.05 20.08 18.40
N ALA A 5 51.32 19.64 19.64
CA ALA A 5 50.47 19.92 20.79
C ALA A 5 50.79 21.34 21.27
N GLN A 6 49.89 22.30 20.99
CA GLN A 6 49.89 23.59 21.69
C GLN A 6 48.98 23.49 22.90
N THR A 7 49.60 23.33 24.06
CA THR A 7 49.03 23.57 25.39
C THR A 7 48.58 25.03 25.50
N LEU A 8 47.27 25.28 25.43
CA LEU A 8 46.67 26.51 25.93
C LEU A 8 46.42 26.36 27.44
N GLY A 9 47.40 26.80 28.23
CA GLY A 9 47.27 26.98 29.67
C GLY A 9 46.31 28.12 29.99
N GLY A 10 45.12 27.77 30.46
CA GLY A 10 44.21 28.64 31.19
C GLY A 10 43.66 27.85 32.38
N MET A 11 43.60 28.46 33.57
CA MET A 11 43.36 27.78 34.85
C MET A 11 42.08 26.90 34.85
N PRO A 12 42.08 25.71 35.49
CA PRO A 12 40.93 24.78 35.50
C PRO A 12 39.71 25.26 36.30
N GLY A 13 39.83 26.36 37.05
CA GLY A 13 38.86 26.77 38.07
C GLY A 13 37.66 27.58 37.58
N ASP A 14 37.51 27.87 36.28
CA ASP A 14 36.51 28.84 35.76
C ASP A 14 35.49 28.21 34.80
N ARG A 15 35.46 26.88 34.69
CA ARG A 15 34.77 26.16 33.59
C ARG A 15 33.75 25.10 34.02
N SER A 16 33.47 24.95 35.32
CA SER A 16 32.45 24.01 35.81
C SER A 16 31.05 24.59 35.66
N LEU A 17 30.03 23.71 35.51
CA LEU A 17 28.62 24.10 35.49
C LEU A 17 28.25 24.99 36.70
N GLU A 18 28.78 24.67 37.89
CA GLU A 18 28.58 25.46 39.10
C GLU A 18 29.08 26.90 38.95
N ASN A 19 30.23 27.11 38.30
CA ASN A 19 30.76 28.46 38.11
C ASN A 19 29.96 29.27 37.10
N VAL A 20 29.52 28.63 36.01
CA VAL A 20 28.65 29.29 35.02
C VAL A 20 27.32 29.68 35.67
N LEU A 21 26.74 28.81 36.51
CA LEU A 21 25.49 29.10 37.22
C LEU A 21 25.66 30.08 38.39
N ARG A 22 26.84 30.16 39.03
CA ARG A 22 27.12 31.17 40.08
C ARG A 22 27.17 32.59 39.53
N ASN A 23 27.53 32.76 38.26
CA ASN A 23 27.57 34.05 37.58
C ASN A 23 26.22 34.45 36.94
N PHE A 24 25.16 33.67 37.18
CA PHE A 24 23.81 33.96 36.69
C PHE A 24 23.00 34.75 37.73
N GLU A 25 22.56 35.95 37.35
CA GLU A 25 21.59 36.74 38.11
C GLU A 25 20.19 36.55 37.50
N PRO A 26 19.19 36.07 38.28
CA PRO A 26 17.83 35.91 37.78
C PRO A 26 17.18 37.27 37.54
N ASP A 27 16.48 37.39 36.41
CA ASP A 27 15.61 38.53 36.15
C ASP A 27 14.30 38.33 36.94
N ALA A 28 14.09 39.18 37.93
CA ALA A 28 12.92 39.13 38.81
C ALA A 28 11.63 39.61 38.10
N GLU A 29 11.74 40.35 36.99
CA GLU A 29 10.61 40.83 36.21
C GLU A 29 10.21 39.83 35.10
N ALA A 30 11.07 38.86 34.79
CA ALA A 30 10.79 37.84 33.80
C ALA A 30 9.71 36.85 34.28
N ARG A 31 8.74 36.57 33.39
CA ARG A 31 7.61 35.65 33.66
C ARG A 31 8.07 34.20 33.87
N GLN A 32 9.24 33.84 33.37
CA GLN A 32 9.74 32.47 33.33
C GLN A 32 10.35 32.04 34.68
N PRO A 33 10.18 30.77 35.10
CA PRO A 33 10.85 30.24 36.29
C PRO A 33 12.38 30.41 36.21
N VAL A 34 13.03 30.58 37.36
CA VAL A 34 14.49 30.74 37.46
C VAL A 34 15.25 29.62 36.75
N SER A 35 14.78 28.37 36.83
CA SER A 35 15.38 27.23 36.13
C SER A 35 15.33 27.36 34.60
N VAL A 36 14.27 27.94 34.06
CA VAL A 36 14.13 28.22 32.62
C VAL A 36 15.07 29.36 32.20
N GLN A 37 15.16 30.42 33.01
CA GLN A 37 16.10 31.51 32.76
C GLN A 37 17.57 31.04 32.80
N ARG A 38 17.92 30.17 33.77
CA ARG A 38 19.23 29.49 33.83
C ARG A 38 19.49 28.65 32.58
N ALA A 39 18.50 27.90 32.11
CA ALA A 39 18.64 27.10 30.89
C ALA A 39 18.93 27.96 29.66
N LEU A 40 18.27 29.12 29.52
CA LEU A 40 18.59 30.09 28.47
C LEU A 40 20.01 30.63 28.60
N HIS A 41 20.46 30.95 29.81
CA HIS A 41 21.83 31.38 30.06
C HIS A 41 22.86 30.30 29.65
N ILE A 42 22.63 29.05 30.05
CA ILE A 42 23.47 27.91 29.68
C ILE A 42 23.44 27.67 28.16
N ALA A 43 22.27 27.74 27.52
CA ALA A 43 22.16 27.57 26.06
C ALA A 43 22.99 28.63 25.30
N ARG A 44 22.94 29.90 25.73
CA ARG A 44 23.78 30.97 25.17
C ARG A 44 25.26 30.68 25.38
N HIS A 45 25.65 30.29 26.59
CA HIS A 45 27.03 29.92 26.91
C HIS A 45 27.53 28.77 26.02
N LEU A 46 26.74 27.70 25.90
CA LEU A 46 27.05 26.53 25.07
C LEU A 46 27.24 26.92 23.60
N GLN A 47 26.35 27.74 23.02
CA GLN A 47 26.47 28.16 21.62
C GLN A 47 27.70 29.06 21.40
N SER A 48 27.92 30.06 22.25
CA SER A 48 29.11 30.91 22.17
C SER A 48 30.41 30.11 22.31
N ARG A 49 30.44 29.15 23.24
CA ARG A 49 31.58 28.25 23.43
C ARG A 49 31.78 27.31 22.26
N ALA A 50 30.69 26.77 21.70
CA ALA A 50 30.74 25.91 20.51
C ALA A 50 31.37 26.64 19.31
N MET A 51 31.04 27.91 19.09
CA MET A 51 31.65 28.73 18.03
C MET A 51 33.16 28.92 18.23
N GLN A 52 33.62 29.10 19.47
CA GLN A 52 35.06 29.21 19.78
C GLN A 52 35.80 27.88 19.54
N LEU A 53 35.15 26.75 19.82
CA LEU A 53 35.71 25.41 19.68
C LEU A 53 35.66 24.87 18.25
N GLN A 54 35.07 25.60 17.32
CA GLN A 54 34.85 25.15 15.95
C GLN A 54 36.13 25.23 15.10
N VAL A 55 36.51 24.11 14.47
CA VAL A 55 37.74 24.03 13.67
C VAL A 55 37.50 24.32 12.18
N PRO A 56 38.54 24.70 11.39
CA PRO A 56 38.37 25.03 9.96
C PRO A 56 37.79 23.90 9.10
N ALA A 57 38.06 22.64 9.44
CA ALA A 57 37.48 21.48 8.75
C ALA A 57 35.95 21.43 8.95
N GLU A 58 35.48 21.61 10.18
CA GLU A 58 34.05 21.66 10.51
C GLU A 58 33.36 22.84 9.83
N LYS A 59 34.01 24.02 9.76
CA LYS A 59 33.49 25.19 9.02
C LYS A 59 33.32 24.91 7.52
N ARG A 60 34.18 24.08 6.92
CA ARG A 60 34.05 23.67 5.51
C ARG A 60 32.87 22.72 5.32
N GLN A 61 32.80 21.67 6.14
CA GLN A 61 31.69 20.70 6.12
C GLN A 61 30.33 21.37 6.34
N GLN A 62 30.26 22.36 7.24
CA GLN A 62 29.04 23.14 7.45
C GLN A 62 28.61 23.93 6.21
N ARG A 63 29.53 24.59 5.52
CA ARG A 63 29.21 25.32 4.27
C ARG A 63 28.73 24.39 3.16
N GLU A 64 29.18 23.13 3.14
CA GLU A 64 28.72 22.12 2.18
C GLU A 64 27.29 21.66 2.51
N LEU A 65 27.01 21.32 3.77
CA LEU A 65 25.67 20.96 4.24
C LEU A 65 24.67 22.12 4.10
N GLU A 66 25.10 23.35 4.37
CA GLU A 66 24.28 24.55 4.21
C GLU A 66 23.81 24.72 2.76
N ARG A 67 24.72 24.61 1.79
CA ARG A 67 24.37 24.67 0.36
C ARG A 67 23.42 23.56 -0.06
N MET A 68 23.54 22.38 0.56
CA MET A 68 22.63 21.25 0.32
C MET A 68 21.21 21.52 0.87
N MET A 69 21.08 22.32 1.93
CA MET A 69 19.81 22.58 2.62
C MET A 69 19.04 23.80 2.09
N GLU A 70 19.71 24.73 1.39
CA GLU A 70 19.09 25.95 0.86
C GLU A 70 18.16 25.70 -0.34
N MET A 71 18.28 24.57 -1.05
CA MET A 71 17.47 24.25 -2.23
C MET A 71 16.83 22.84 -2.13
N PRO A 72 15.49 22.73 -1.99
CA PRO A 72 14.79 21.43 -1.88
C PRO A 72 15.07 20.45 -3.02
N HIS A 73 15.29 20.97 -4.23
CA HIS A 73 15.61 20.18 -5.41
C HIS A 73 16.99 19.49 -5.32
N ASP A 74 18.03 20.19 -4.83
CA ASP A 74 19.38 19.62 -4.69
C ASP A 74 19.39 18.44 -3.70
N LYS A 75 18.51 18.48 -2.68
CA LYS A 75 18.32 17.38 -1.71
C LYS A 75 17.67 16.16 -2.37
N ALA A 76 16.60 16.34 -3.13
CA ALA A 76 15.95 15.25 -3.87
C ALA A 76 16.93 14.55 -4.82
N THR A 77 17.75 15.33 -5.53
CA THR A 77 18.78 14.80 -6.43
C THR A 77 19.84 13.99 -5.71
N LEU A 78 20.41 14.48 -4.60
CA LEU A 78 21.37 13.71 -3.82
C LEU A 78 20.77 12.38 -3.31
N MET A 79 19.52 12.42 -2.86
CA MET A 79 18.83 11.23 -2.38
C MET A 79 18.63 10.21 -3.48
N GLN A 80 18.11 10.61 -4.63
CA GLN A 80 17.93 9.70 -5.78
C GLN A 80 19.27 9.22 -6.34
N MET A 81 20.29 10.05 -6.39
CA MET A 81 21.64 9.62 -6.77
C MET A 81 22.16 8.54 -5.82
N THR A 82 22.01 8.74 -4.51
CA THR A 82 22.48 7.77 -3.52
C THR A 82 21.67 6.48 -3.61
N ASP A 83 20.35 6.59 -3.67
CA ASP A 83 19.42 5.46 -3.63
C ASP A 83 19.35 4.67 -4.94
N GLN A 84 19.40 5.32 -6.10
CA GLN A 84 19.19 4.67 -7.40
C GLN A 84 20.51 4.27 -8.07
N ALA A 85 21.52 5.15 -8.12
CA ALA A 85 22.76 4.89 -8.86
C ALA A 85 23.59 3.72 -8.31
N LEU A 86 23.37 3.38 -7.05
CA LEU A 86 24.10 2.32 -6.36
C LEU A 86 23.43 0.94 -6.49
N ARG A 87 22.21 0.86 -7.04
CA ARG A 87 21.39 -0.37 -7.08
C ARG A 87 21.92 -1.38 -8.10
N ALA A 88 22.20 -0.94 -9.33
CA ALA A 88 22.71 -1.83 -10.37
C ALA A 88 24.18 -2.21 -10.11
N LYS A 89 24.50 -3.50 -10.12
CA LYS A 89 25.87 -4.03 -10.03
C LYS A 89 26.63 -3.79 -11.34
N ARG A 90 25.93 -3.77 -12.49
CA ARG A 90 26.54 -3.46 -13.81
C ARG A 90 26.94 -1.98 -13.94
N PRO A 91 28.24 -1.66 -14.15
CA PRO A 91 28.70 -0.27 -14.23
C PRO A 91 28.04 0.54 -15.34
N LEU A 92 27.76 -0.07 -16.49
CA LEU A 92 27.06 0.58 -17.60
C LEU A 92 25.66 1.06 -17.20
N ARG A 93 24.88 0.21 -16.51
CA ARG A 93 23.51 0.54 -16.08
C ARG A 93 23.50 1.61 -15.00
N ALA A 94 24.42 1.51 -14.03
CA ALA A 94 24.59 2.53 -13.00
C ALA A 94 25.01 3.90 -13.58
N ALA A 95 25.94 3.92 -14.54
CA ALA A 95 26.36 5.14 -15.21
C ALA A 95 25.22 5.76 -16.02
N ASP A 96 24.43 4.94 -16.72
CA ASP A 96 23.27 5.40 -17.48
C ASP A 96 22.23 6.09 -16.58
N GLN A 97 21.89 5.49 -15.43
CA GLN A 97 20.95 6.12 -14.50
C GLN A 97 21.49 7.42 -13.93
N LEU A 98 22.77 7.46 -13.55
CA LEU A 98 23.39 8.69 -13.05
C LEU A 98 23.33 9.83 -14.06
N ILE A 99 23.60 9.54 -15.33
CA ILE A 99 23.55 10.53 -16.41
C ILE A 99 22.12 11.01 -16.59
N HIS A 100 21.13 10.10 -16.60
CA HIS A 100 19.72 10.47 -16.66
C HIS A 100 19.30 11.39 -15.52
N LEU A 101 19.67 11.06 -14.27
CA LEU A 101 19.41 11.92 -13.12
C LEU A 101 20.05 13.31 -13.31
N PHE A 102 21.27 13.40 -13.82
CA PHE A 102 21.91 14.69 -14.11
C PHE A 102 21.28 15.44 -15.29
N ASP A 103 20.70 14.74 -16.27
CA ASP A 103 20.03 15.36 -17.40
C ASP A 103 18.66 15.94 -16.98
N VAL A 104 17.90 15.21 -16.15
CA VAL A 104 16.58 15.63 -15.66
C VAL A 104 16.71 16.70 -14.57
N GLN A 105 17.60 16.48 -13.60
CA GLN A 105 17.66 17.30 -12.39
C GLN A 105 18.85 18.27 -12.34
N GLY A 106 19.82 18.11 -13.24
CA GLY A 106 21.06 18.86 -13.19
C GLY A 106 22.05 18.34 -12.15
N ILE A 107 23.29 18.81 -12.23
CA ILE A 107 24.33 18.47 -11.26
C ILE A 107 24.15 19.35 -10.01
N PRO A 108 24.03 18.76 -8.80
CA PRO A 108 23.75 19.51 -7.59
C PRO A 108 24.75 20.62 -7.30
N ARG A 109 24.25 21.75 -6.77
CA ARG A 109 25.07 22.94 -6.51
C ARG A 109 25.85 22.90 -5.19
N PHE A 110 25.74 21.86 -4.37
CA PHE A 110 26.53 21.77 -3.14
C PHE A 110 27.94 21.23 -3.38
N PHE A 111 28.15 20.39 -4.41
CA PHE A 111 29.46 19.88 -4.81
C PHE A 111 30.46 21.02 -5.06
N SER A 112 31.76 20.79 -4.80
CA SER A 112 32.79 21.79 -5.08
C SER A 112 32.85 22.13 -6.57
N THR A 113 33.43 23.28 -6.94
CA THR A 113 33.57 23.67 -8.36
C THR A 113 34.34 22.63 -9.17
N LEU A 114 35.33 21.99 -8.53
CA LEU A 114 36.10 20.90 -9.10
C LEU A 114 35.22 19.66 -9.30
N ASP A 115 34.44 19.29 -8.29
CA ASP A 115 33.54 18.12 -8.34
C ASP A 115 32.44 18.29 -9.38
N ARG A 116 31.86 19.48 -9.49
CA ARG A 116 30.89 19.79 -10.54
C ARG A 116 31.50 19.70 -11.93
N THR A 117 32.77 20.10 -12.08
CA THR A 117 33.48 19.96 -13.35
C THR A 117 33.73 18.49 -13.69
N LEU A 118 34.11 17.68 -12.69
CA LEU A 118 34.27 16.23 -12.82
C LEU A 118 32.95 15.54 -13.16
N LEU A 119 31.85 15.89 -12.48
CA LEU A 119 30.52 15.34 -12.73
C LEU A 119 29.98 15.78 -14.11
N LYS A 120 30.26 17.01 -14.58
CA LYS A 120 29.94 17.42 -15.96
C LYS A 120 30.76 16.65 -16.99
N GLY A 121 32.03 16.41 -16.69
CA GLY A 121 32.89 15.52 -17.48
C GLY A 121 32.34 14.09 -17.52
N PHE A 122 31.89 13.57 -16.38
CA PHE A 122 31.23 12.27 -16.29
C PHE A 122 29.89 12.22 -17.03
N GLN A 123 29.07 13.27 -16.97
CA GLN A 123 27.84 13.38 -17.75
C GLN A 123 28.13 13.29 -19.25
N SER A 124 29.23 13.92 -19.71
CA SER A 124 29.62 13.96 -21.13
C SER A 124 30.36 12.70 -21.60
N PHE A 125 31.17 12.07 -20.76
CA PHE A 125 32.10 10.99 -21.15
C PHE A 125 31.96 9.69 -20.34
N GLY A 126 31.16 9.67 -19.27
CA GLY A 126 31.05 8.56 -18.33
C GLY A 126 30.53 7.26 -18.95
N ARG A 127 29.76 7.35 -20.04
CA ARG A 127 29.34 6.18 -20.83
C ARG A 127 30.49 5.47 -21.54
N TYR A 128 31.62 6.13 -21.81
CA TYR A 128 32.73 5.54 -22.56
C TYR A 128 33.70 4.73 -21.67
N LEU A 129 33.80 5.01 -20.36
CA LEU A 129 34.63 4.27 -19.39
C LEU A 129 33.92 4.01 -18.04
N PRO A 130 32.73 3.40 -18.05
CA PRO A 130 31.91 3.24 -16.84
C PRO A 130 32.55 2.32 -15.80
N GLY A 131 33.37 1.35 -16.23
CA GLY A 131 34.08 0.42 -15.35
C GLY A 131 35.13 1.07 -14.44
N VAL A 132 35.56 2.30 -14.74
CA VAL A 132 36.48 3.07 -13.88
C VAL A 132 35.73 4.17 -13.14
N ALA A 133 34.86 4.89 -13.84
CA ALA A 133 34.23 6.10 -13.29
C ALA A 133 33.17 5.81 -12.22
N VAL A 134 32.37 4.75 -12.37
CA VAL A 134 31.34 4.40 -11.37
C VAL A 134 31.97 3.96 -10.04
N PRO A 135 32.95 3.02 -9.99
CA PRO A 135 33.61 2.66 -8.73
C PRO A 135 34.24 3.84 -8.00
N VAL A 136 34.91 4.76 -8.71
CA VAL A 136 35.50 5.97 -8.13
C VAL A 136 34.43 6.86 -7.49
N MET A 137 33.30 7.05 -8.17
CA MET A 137 32.18 7.80 -7.63
C MET A 137 31.55 7.13 -6.40
N ARG A 138 31.37 5.80 -6.42
CA ARG A 138 30.85 5.05 -5.26
C ARG A 138 31.73 5.21 -4.04
N GLU A 139 33.04 5.09 -4.24
CA GLU A 139 34.01 5.25 -3.15
C GLU A 139 33.99 6.66 -2.60
N LYS A 140 33.94 7.67 -3.47
CA LYS A 140 33.82 9.06 -3.04
C LYS A 140 32.56 9.34 -2.24
N MET A 141 31.39 8.83 -2.68
CA MET A 141 30.14 8.99 -1.92
C MET A 141 30.22 8.30 -0.55
N ARG A 142 30.87 7.14 -0.46
CA ARG A 142 31.13 6.48 0.82
C ARG A 142 32.04 7.31 1.71
N ASP A 143 33.16 7.82 1.19
CA ASP A 143 34.09 8.66 1.94
C ASP A 143 33.41 9.94 2.47
N GLU A 144 32.55 10.57 1.67
CA GLU A 144 31.78 11.75 2.09
C GLU A 144 30.76 11.43 3.19
N THR A 145 30.15 10.24 3.17
CA THR A 145 29.18 9.78 4.18
C THR A 145 29.81 9.08 5.39
N ALA A 146 31.11 8.74 5.35
CA ALA A 146 31.81 8.01 6.41
C ALA A 146 31.84 8.74 7.76
N ASN A 147 31.62 10.06 7.75
CA ASN A 147 31.49 10.87 8.96
C ASN A 147 30.11 10.73 9.63
N VAL A 148 29.09 10.24 8.91
CA VAL A 148 27.72 10.04 9.41
C VAL A 148 27.43 8.56 9.64
N ILE A 149 27.99 7.66 8.82
CA ILE A 149 27.92 6.21 8.99
C ILE A 149 29.33 5.65 9.01
N LEU A 150 29.72 5.06 10.13
CA LEU A 150 31.05 4.49 10.28
C LEU A 150 31.19 3.19 9.47
N PRO A 151 32.37 2.93 8.89
CA PRO A 151 32.70 1.59 8.38
C PRO A 151 32.67 0.58 9.54
N ALA A 152 31.95 -0.53 9.37
CA ALA A 152 31.81 -1.57 10.40
C ALA A 152 32.95 -2.59 10.40
N GLU A 153 33.87 -2.52 9.44
CA GLU A 153 35.05 -3.36 9.36
C GLU A 153 35.95 -3.16 10.59
N ALA A 154 36.43 -4.26 11.16
CA ALA A 154 37.09 -4.22 12.48
C ALA A 154 38.39 -3.39 12.48
N ASP A 155 39.13 -3.38 11.38
CA ASP A 155 40.36 -2.62 11.18
C ASP A 155 40.14 -1.10 11.12
N VAL A 156 38.91 -0.65 10.86
CA VAL A 156 38.54 0.77 10.85
C VAL A 156 37.74 1.15 12.10
N LEU A 157 36.73 0.34 12.45
CA LEU A 157 35.83 0.62 13.56
C LEU A 157 36.56 0.59 14.90
N LEU A 158 37.36 -0.45 15.19
CA LEU A 158 37.97 -0.60 16.51
C LEU A 158 38.98 0.52 16.83
N PRO A 159 39.88 0.92 15.91
CA PRO A 159 40.74 2.09 16.14
C PRO A 159 39.95 3.38 16.32
N HIS A 160 38.83 3.56 15.61
CA HIS A 160 37.96 4.71 15.80
C HIS A 160 37.35 4.72 17.22
N LEU A 161 36.81 3.59 17.69
CA LEU A 161 36.26 3.46 19.04
C LEU A 161 37.32 3.72 20.12
N GLN A 162 38.53 3.19 19.95
CA GLN A 162 39.66 3.44 20.85
C GLN A 162 40.06 4.92 20.89
N ALA A 163 40.11 5.60 19.73
CA ALA A 163 40.40 7.02 19.67
C ALA A 163 39.33 7.88 20.36
N ARG A 164 38.05 7.49 20.25
CA ARG A 164 36.94 8.16 20.96
C ARG A 164 37.00 7.91 22.47
N SER A 165 37.28 6.69 22.89
CA SER A 165 37.48 6.33 24.29
C SER A 165 38.65 7.11 24.91
N ALA A 166 39.78 7.23 24.20
CA ALA A 166 40.92 8.05 24.63
C ALA A 166 40.60 9.55 24.74
N ALA A 167 39.59 10.02 24.00
CA ALA A 167 39.08 11.40 24.10
C ALA A 167 38.04 11.59 25.21
N GLY A 168 37.81 10.58 26.06
CA GLY A 168 36.83 10.61 27.14
C GLY A 168 35.38 10.45 26.68
N LEU A 169 35.15 9.90 25.48
CA LEU A 169 33.82 9.73 24.89
C LEU A 169 33.38 8.28 24.97
N ARG A 170 32.09 8.08 25.25
CA ARG A 170 31.46 6.75 25.23
C ARG A 170 30.76 6.56 23.89
N MET A 171 30.73 5.33 23.40
CA MET A 171 30.18 5.00 22.08
C MET A 171 29.07 3.97 22.20
N ASN A 172 27.93 4.26 21.58
CA ASN A 172 26.83 3.34 21.40
C ASN A 172 26.74 2.95 19.92
N VAL A 173 27.17 1.72 19.62
CA VAL A 173 27.27 1.24 18.25
C VAL A 173 25.93 0.66 17.80
N ASN A 174 25.40 1.14 16.67
CA ASN A 174 24.24 0.56 16.01
C ASN A 174 24.66 -0.05 14.67
N PHE A 175 24.57 -1.37 14.55
CA PHE A 175 24.89 -2.06 13.30
C PHE A 175 23.70 -1.99 12.32
N LEU A 176 23.88 -1.22 11.26
CA LEU A 176 22.96 -1.14 10.12
C LEU A 176 23.22 -2.31 9.16
N GLY A 177 22.19 -2.70 8.42
CA GLY A 177 22.27 -3.76 7.41
C GLY A 177 20.93 -3.96 6.72
N GLU A 178 20.84 -5.05 5.96
CA GLU A 178 19.62 -5.49 5.25
C GLU A 178 18.37 -5.49 6.11
N ALA A 179 17.22 -5.27 5.46
CA ALA A 179 15.92 -5.47 6.09
C ALA A 179 15.74 -6.97 6.42
N LEU A 180 15.30 -7.27 7.64
CA LEU A 180 15.12 -8.65 8.08
C LEU A 180 13.73 -9.15 7.69
N LEU A 181 13.70 -9.88 6.57
CA LEU A 181 12.47 -10.46 6.01
C LEU A 181 12.28 -11.93 6.39
N GLY A 182 13.33 -12.58 6.89
CA GLY A 182 13.33 -13.98 7.33
C GLY A 182 14.03 -14.19 8.67
N GLU A 183 13.78 -15.37 9.24
CA GLU A 183 14.24 -15.78 10.57
C GLU A 183 15.68 -16.28 10.57
N GLU A 184 16.20 -16.84 9.46
CA GLU A 184 17.63 -17.18 9.37
C GLU A 184 18.47 -15.90 9.42
N ALA A 185 18.06 -14.86 8.68
CA ALA A 185 18.71 -13.56 8.73
C ALA A 185 18.57 -12.87 10.10
N ALA A 186 17.41 -13.01 10.77
CA ALA A 186 17.20 -12.49 12.12
C ALA A 186 18.14 -13.14 13.14
N GLU A 187 18.31 -14.46 13.06
CA GLU A 187 19.24 -15.21 13.92
C GLU A 187 20.70 -14.83 13.62
N ALA A 188 21.09 -14.69 12.35
CA ALA A 188 22.43 -14.24 11.98
C ALA A 188 22.73 -12.81 12.50
N ARG A 189 21.72 -11.92 12.49
CA ARG A 189 21.85 -10.57 13.06
C ARG A 189 21.98 -10.62 14.57
N LEU A 190 21.19 -11.45 15.26
CA LEU A 190 21.31 -11.67 16.70
C LEU A 190 22.72 -12.15 17.07
N GLN A 191 23.26 -13.12 16.32
CA GLN A 191 24.61 -13.61 16.52
C GLN A 191 25.67 -12.53 16.30
N THR A 192 25.49 -11.65 15.30
CA THR A 192 26.37 -10.49 15.10
C THR A 192 26.39 -9.55 16.31
N TYR A 193 25.24 -9.33 16.97
CA TYR A 193 25.18 -8.55 18.19
C TYR A 193 25.90 -9.22 19.36
N LEU A 194 25.75 -10.55 19.52
CA LEU A 194 26.46 -11.31 20.55
C LEU A 194 27.98 -11.25 20.33
N GLU A 195 28.45 -11.38 19.09
CA GLU A 195 29.87 -11.23 18.74
C GLU A 195 30.39 -9.81 18.99
N ALA A 196 29.58 -8.79 18.69
CA ALA A 196 29.94 -7.40 18.99
C ALA A 196 30.09 -7.18 20.51
N LEU A 197 29.21 -7.77 21.33
CA LEU A 197 29.33 -7.74 22.79
C LEU A 197 30.59 -8.44 23.31
N GLN A 198 31.24 -9.30 22.53
CA GLN A 198 32.52 -9.92 22.92
C GLN A 198 33.74 -9.02 22.66
N LYS A 199 33.63 -7.99 21.81
CA LYS A 199 34.77 -7.13 21.44
C LYS A 199 35.14 -6.15 22.55
N PRO A 200 36.38 -6.10 23.06
CA PRO A 200 36.75 -5.30 24.23
C PRO A 200 36.53 -3.79 24.05
N GLU A 201 36.53 -3.29 22.82
CA GLU A 201 36.35 -1.87 22.49
C GLU A 201 34.87 -1.41 22.54
N ILE A 202 33.91 -2.34 22.57
CA ILE A 202 32.49 -2.03 22.54
C ILE A 202 31.92 -2.03 23.96
N GLU A 203 31.57 -0.84 24.46
CA GLU A 203 30.87 -0.65 25.75
C GLU A 203 29.36 -0.89 25.61
N CYS A 204 28.76 -0.35 24.54
CA CYS A 204 27.31 -0.23 24.38
C CYS A 204 26.88 -0.49 22.93
N ILE A 205 25.76 -1.18 22.76
CA ILE A 205 25.09 -1.35 21.46
C ILE A 205 23.61 -0.99 21.52
N SER A 206 23.02 -0.64 20.37
CA SER A 206 21.57 -0.51 20.21
C SER A 206 21.04 -1.57 19.26
N VAL A 207 19.90 -2.16 19.64
CA VAL A 207 19.21 -3.24 18.93
C VAL A 207 17.74 -2.85 18.76
N LYS A 208 17.08 -3.31 17.71
CA LYS A 208 15.64 -3.11 17.50
C LYS A 208 14.95 -4.46 17.54
N ILE A 209 13.68 -4.49 17.96
CA ILE A 209 12.93 -5.75 17.95
C ILE A 209 12.78 -6.31 16.52
N SER A 210 12.63 -5.42 15.53
CA SER A 210 12.58 -5.76 14.10
C SER A 210 13.91 -6.26 13.55
N THR A 211 15.03 -6.06 14.26
CA THR A 211 16.34 -6.59 13.85
C THR A 211 16.68 -7.94 14.50
N ILE A 212 15.79 -8.46 15.34
CA ILE A 212 15.95 -9.77 15.97
C ILE A 212 14.71 -10.65 15.79
N PHE A 213 13.62 -10.18 15.18
CA PHE A 213 12.46 -10.99 14.84
C PHE A 213 11.74 -10.43 13.60
N SER A 214 11.58 -11.24 12.55
CA SER A 214 11.01 -10.81 11.28
C SER A 214 9.47 -10.90 11.23
N GLN A 215 8.87 -11.76 12.07
CA GLN A 215 7.43 -12.09 12.01
C GLN A 215 6.55 -11.37 13.05
N ILE A 216 6.96 -10.17 13.50
CA ILE A 216 6.24 -9.35 14.50
C ILE A 216 4.75 -9.20 14.11
N SER A 217 3.86 -9.43 15.07
CA SER A 217 2.42 -9.28 14.90
C SER A 217 1.77 -8.64 16.11
N SER A 218 1.05 -7.53 15.92
CA SER A 218 0.23 -6.97 17.00
C SER A 218 -0.90 -7.93 17.40
N LEU A 219 -1.50 -8.67 16.46
CA LEU A 219 -2.58 -9.63 16.72
C LEU A 219 -2.11 -10.85 17.55
N ALA A 220 -0.89 -11.34 17.30
CA ALA A 220 -0.22 -12.39 18.07
C ALA A 220 0.69 -11.81 19.16
N TRP A 221 0.16 -10.86 19.93
CA TRP A 221 0.92 -10.10 20.92
C TRP A 221 1.74 -10.96 21.90
N GLU A 222 1.09 -11.91 22.59
CA GLU A 222 1.75 -12.75 23.61
C GLU A 222 2.89 -13.56 22.97
N ASP A 223 2.61 -14.25 21.86
CA ASP A 223 3.60 -15.05 21.14
C ASP A 223 4.78 -14.21 20.64
N THR A 224 4.49 -13.01 20.13
CA THR A 224 5.52 -12.06 19.65
C THR A 224 6.41 -11.61 20.81
N VAL A 225 5.80 -11.24 21.94
CA VAL A 225 6.54 -10.80 23.13
C VAL A 225 7.37 -11.94 23.70
N ASP A 226 6.88 -13.17 23.69
CA ASP A 226 7.61 -14.33 24.19
C ASP A 226 8.87 -14.64 23.35
N VAL A 227 8.74 -14.69 22.02
CA VAL A 227 9.89 -14.90 21.11
C VAL A 227 10.92 -13.77 21.24
N LEU A 228 10.46 -12.52 21.29
CA LEU A 228 11.34 -11.38 21.51
C LEU A 228 12.05 -11.48 22.86
N SER A 229 11.33 -11.91 23.90
CA SER A 229 11.90 -12.05 25.23
C SER A 229 12.97 -13.14 25.28
N ASP A 230 12.80 -14.25 24.57
CA ASP A 230 13.81 -15.29 24.44
C ASP A 230 15.10 -14.77 23.80
N ARG A 231 14.98 -14.03 22.69
CA ARG A 231 16.14 -13.47 21.98
C ARG A 231 16.82 -12.34 22.74
N MET A 232 16.04 -11.49 23.40
CA MET A 232 16.56 -10.41 24.23
C MET A 232 17.25 -10.93 25.49
N GLU A 233 16.78 -12.02 26.09
CA GLU A 233 17.45 -12.67 27.21
C GLU A 233 18.90 -13.04 26.86
N LEU A 234 19.13 -13.60 25.65
CA LEU A 234 20.47 -13.92 25.18
C LEU A 234 21.38 -12.68 25.15
N LEU A 235 20.90 -11.57 24.60
CA LEU A 235 21.64 -10.31 24.54
C LEU A 235 21.96 -9.77 25.93
N TYR A 236 20.98 -9.76 26.84
CA TYR A 236 21.15 -9.22 28.18
C TYR A 236 22.06 -10.07 29.05
N ARG A 237 21.98 -11.40 28.94
CA ARG A 237 22.92 -12.30 29.63
C ARG A 237 24.34 -12.11 29.12
N GLU A 238 24.52 -11.99 27.81
CA GLU A 238 25.86 -11.78 27.24
C GLU A 238 26.44 -10.41 27.64
N ALA A 239 25.63 -9.34 27.58
CA ALA A 239 26.04 -8.02 28.01
C ALA A 239 26.43 -7.97 29.50
N ALA A 240 25.70 -8.69 30.35
CA ALA A 240 25.99 -8.78 31.79
C ALA A 240 27.25 -9.60 32.10
N ARG A 241 27.53 -10.65 31.29
CA ARG A 241 28.72 -11.50 31.42
C ARG A 241 29.99 -10.78 30.99
N MET A 242 29.92 -10.03 29.90
CA MET A 242 31.06 -9.33 29.33
C MET A 242 31.41 -8.06 30.11
N ARG A 243 32.71 -7.72 30.15
CA ARG A 243 33.22 -6.53 30.83
C ARG A 243 33.82 -5.55 29.83
N TYR A 244 33.60 -4.26 30.08
CA TYR A 244 34.27 -3.16 29.40
C TYR A 244 35.14 -2.41 30.41
N ARG A 245 36.40 -2.16 30.04
CA ARG A 245 37.36 -1.43 30.87
C ARG A 245 37.42 0.03 30.41
N ARG A 246 36.96 0.94 31.27
CA ARG A 246 37.03 2.38 31.03
C ARG A 246 38.47 2.90 31.08
N PRO A 247 38.76 4.08 30.49
CA PRO A 247 40.09 4.71 30.56
C PRO A 247 40.59 4.96 31.98
N ASP A 248 39.69 5.13 32.95
CA ASP A 248 39.99 5.29 34.38
C ASP A 248 40.34 3.97 35.10
N GLY A 249 40.28 2.84 34.38
CA GLY A 249 40.56 1.51 34.90
C GLY A 249 39.34 0.76 35.46
N THR A 250 38.16 1.38 35.52
CA THR A 250 36.93 0.77 36.03
C THR A 250 36.41 -0.29 35.08
N GLU A 251 36.06 -1.48 35.59
CA GLU A 251 35.39 -2.51 34.81
C GLU A 251 33.88 -2.49 35.07
N ILE A 252 33.10 -2.37 33.99
CA ILE A 252 31.64 -2.36 34.04
C ILE A 252 31.06 -3.45 33.14
N PRO A 253 29.85 -3.96 33.43
CA PRO A 253 29.11 -4.74 32.45
C PRO A 253 28.87 -3.92 31.17
N LYS A 254 28.72 -4.61 30.04
CA LYS A 254 28.31 -3.96 28.80
C LYS A 254 26.83 -3.63 28.80
N PHE A 255 26.43 -2.74 27.89
CA PHE A 255 25.09 -2.17 27.89
C PHE A 255 24.36 -2.38 26.55
N VAL A 256 23.06 -2.67 26.62
CA VAL A 256 22.19 -2.85 25.44
C VAL A 256 21.01 -1.90 25.55
N TYR A 257 20.81 -1.07 24.52
CA TYR A 257 19.59 -0.30 24.30
C TYR A 257 18.65 -1.02 23.33
N LEU A 258 17.35 -0.94 23.60
CA LEU A 258 16.31 -1.16 22.62
C LEU A 258 15.91 0.16 21.97
N ASP A 259 16.18 0.29 20.68
CA ASP A 259 15.70 1.39 19.85
C ASP A 259 14.25 1.14 19.40
N MET A 260 13.51 2.23 19.16
CA MET A 260 12.14 2.22 18.64
C MET A 260 12.04 3.01 17.32
N GLU A 261 11.20 2.54 16.40
CA GLU A 261 11.01 3.17 15.08
C GLU A 261 9.55 3.49 14.78
N GLU A 262 8.69 2.48 14.69
CA GLU A 262 7.29 2.60 14.24
C GLU A 262 6.30 2.60 15.41
N TYR A 263 5.18 3.30 15.28
CA TYR A 263 4.15 3.37 16.32
C TYR A 263 3.63 2.00 16.76
N ARG A 264 3.38 1.09 15.78
CA ARG A 264 2.84 -0.25 16.03
C ARG A 264 3.71 -1.13 16.94
N ASP A 265 5.00 -0.81 17.06
CA ASP A 265 5.98 -1.60 17.79
C ASP A 265 6.19 -1.08 19.23
N MET A 266 5.72 0.13 19.56
CA MET A 266 5.98 0.77 20.86
C MET A 266 5.56 -0.10 22.04
N GLY A 267 4.31 -0.57 22.01
CA GLY A 267 3.78 -1.38 23.10
C GLY A 267 4.48 -2.73 23.22
N VAL A 268 4.75 -3.39 22.08
CA VAL A 268 5.45 -4.69 22.05
C VAL A 268 6.86 -4.55 22.61
N THR A 269 7.58 -3.49 22.21
CA THR A 269 8.94 -3.20 22.67
C THR A 269 8.97 -2.98 24.18
N ALA A 270 8.07 -2.17 24.73
CA ALA A 270 7.98 -1.93 26.16
C ALA A 270 7.64 -3.20 26.95
N ALA A 271 6.70 -4.01 26.46
CA ALA A 271 6.32 -5.26 27.09
C ALA A 271 7.45 -6.29 27.07
N ALA A 272 8.10 -6.50 25.92
CA ALA A 272 9.25 -7.41 25.79
C ALA A 272 10.41 -6.97 26.69
N PHE A 273 10.70 -5.66 26.77
CA PHE A 273 11.72 -5.12 27.68
C PHE A 273 11.46 -5.49 29.14
N MET A 274 10.27 -5.18 29.66
CA MET A 274 9.92 -5.44 31.06
C MET A 274 9.88 -6.94 31.36
N ARG A 275 9.20 -7.75 30.52
CA ARG A 275 9.05 -9.19 30.74
C ARG A 275 10.37 -9.95 30.65
N THR A 276 11.25 -9.57 29.73
CA THR A 276 12.59 -10.18 29.65
C THR A 276 13.37 -9.95 30.93
N LEU A 277 13.40 -8.71 31.41
CA LEU A 277 14.18 -8.35 32.59
C LEU A 277 13.62 -8.94 33.89
N ASP A 278 12.33 -9.28 33.93
CA ASP A 278 11.71 -10.02 35.04
C ASP A 278 12.07 -11.53 35.06
N ARG A 279 12.76 -12.05 34.04
CA ARG A 279 13.20 -13.46 34.02
C ARG A 279 14.28 -13.73 35.09
N PRO A 280 14.30 -14.93 35.69
CA PRO A 280 15.27 -15.28 36.73
C PRO A 280 16.72 -15.11 36.27
N GLY A 281 17.56 -14.50 37.12
CA GLY A 281 18.98 -14.27 36.84
C GLY A 281 19.26 -13.03 35.99
N LEU A 282 18.26 -12.22 35.66
CA LEU A 282 18.41 -10.91 35.01
C LEU A 282 18.17 -9.74 35.97
N GLU A 283 17.98 -9.97 37.26
CA GLU A 283 17.61 -8.96 38.25
C GLU A 283 18.67 -7.85 38.34
N GLN A 284 19.95 -8.22 38.25
CA GLN A 284 21.09 -7.29 38.32
C GLN A 284 21.50 -6.70 36.97
N VAL A 285 20.79 -7.02 35.88
CA VAL A 285 21.13 -6.51 34.56
C VAL A 285 20.55 -5.12 34.36
N GLY A 286 21.43 -4.18 34.02
CA GLY A 286 21.06 -2.85 33.53
C GLY A 286 20.89 -2.88 32.01
N ALA A 287 19.76 -2.37 31.53
CA ALA A 287 19.45 -2.26 30.11
C ALA A 287 18.68 -0.97 29.83
N GLY A 288 18.63 -0.57 28.56
CA GLY A 288 17.99 0.68 28.14
C GLY A 288 16.88 0.48 27.12
N ILE A 289 15.94 1.42 27.08
CA ILE A 289 14.86 1.50 26.08
C ILE A 289 14.68 2.95 25.62
N ALA A 290 14.50 3.16 24.32
CA ALA A 290 14.19 4.47 23.75
C ALA A 290 12.67 4.75 23.81
N LEU A 291 12.28 5.99 24.14
CA LEU A 291 10.89 6.46 24.02
C LEU A 291 10.84 7.75 23.21
N GLN A 292 9.85 7.84 22.32
CA GLN A 292 9.75 8.89 21.33
C GLN A 292 8.71 9.95 21.74
N ALA A 293 9.16 11.16 22.10
CA ALA A 293 8.32 12.24 22.61
C ALA A 293 7.34 12.82 21.59
N TYR A 294 7.51 12.54 20.31
CA TYR A 294 6.53 12.91 19.28
C TYR A 294 5.22 12.12 19.39
N LEU A 295 5.18 11.01 20.15
CA LEU A 295 3.98 10.25 20.43
C LEU A 295 3.36 10.76 21.73
N PRO A 296 2.08 11.17 21.73
CA PRO A 296 1.42 11.65 22.93
C PRO A 296 1.40 10.61 24.07
N ASP A 297 1.17 9.36 23.72
CA ASP A 297 1.01 8.21 24.61
C ASP A 297 2.34 7.59 25.07
N ALA A 298 3.49 8.03 24.52
CA ALA A 298 4.80 7.64 25.06
C ALA A 298 4.99 8.09 26.51
N TRP A 299 4.34 9.18 26.95
CA TRP A 299 4.35 9.61 28.34
C TRP A 299 3.64 8.59 29.26
N HIS A 300 2.55 7.96 28.80
CA HIS A 300 1.89 6.90 29.56
C HIS A 300 2.77 5.64 29.65
N VAL A 301 3.38 5.22 28.54
CA VAL A 301 4.32 4.09 28.51
C VAL A 301 5.51 4.34 29.43
N GLN A 302 6.06 5.56 29.46
CA GLN A 302 7.12 5.95 30.40
C GLN A 302 6.69 5.74 31.86
N ARG A 303 5.46 6.14 32.22
CA ARG A 303 4.94 5.98 33.58
C ARG A 303 4.76 4.51 33.98
N GLU A 304 4.37 3.66 33.04
CA GLU A 304 4.31 2.21 33.24
C GLU A 304 5.70 1.62 33.51
N ILE A 305 6.69 1.97 32.68
CA ILE A 305 8.08 1.53 32.86
C ILE A 305 8.64 2.06 34.20
N ASN A 306 8.40 3.32 34.55
CA ASN A 306 8.81 3.89 35.84
C ASN A 306 8.21 3.12 37.01
N ALA A 307 6.91 2.79 36.94
CA ALA A 307 6.23 2.04 37.99
C ALA A 307 6.76 0.61 38.13
N TRP A 308 7.02 -0.07 37.02
CA TRP A 308 7.65 -1.38 37.00
C TRP A 308 9.09 -1.33 37.54
N ALA A 309 9.90 -0.39 37.07
CA ALA A 309 11.30 -0.22 37.49
C ALA A 309 11.43 0.04 38.99
N ARG A 310 10.53 0.84 39.59
CA ARG A 310 10.50 1.06 41.04
C ARG A 310 10.27 -0.26 41.80
N LYS A 311 9.34 -1.10 41.34
CA LYS A 311 9.10 -2.42 41.95
C LYS A 311 10.33 -3.33 41.82
N ARG A 312 10.96 -3.34 40.64
CA ARG A 312 12.19 -4.08 40.38
C ARG A 312 13.32 -3.68 41.33
N VAL A 313 13.58 -2.38 41.50
CA VAL A 313 14.64 -1.89 42.40
C VAL A 313 14.32 -2.17 43.87
N VAL A 314 13.06 -2.01 44.30
CA VAL A 314 12.63 -2.38 45.65
C VAL A 314 12.82 -3.88 45.92
N ALA A 315 12.64 -4.73 44.91
CA ALA A 315 12.93 -6.16 44.98
C ALA A 315 14.44 -6.51 44.91
N GLY A 316 15.32 -5.51 44.89
CA GLY A 316 16.77 -5.66 44.84
C GLY A 316 17.38 -5.69 43.44
N GLY A 317 16.59 -5.48 42.38
CA GLY A 317 17.08 -5.42 41.00
C GLY A 317 17.81 -4.12 40.64
N ALA A 318 18.54 -4.14 39.53
CA ALA A 318 19.24 -2.99 38.98
C ALA A 318 18.28 -1.99 38.32
N PRO A 319 18.60 -0.68 38.37
CA PRO A 319 17.84 0.34 37.65
C PRO A 319 17.98 0.18 36.13
N VAL A 320 16.99 0.70 35.39
CA VAL A 320 16.99 0.71 33.92
C VAL A 320 17.24 2.12 33.38
N THR A 321 17.53 2.23 32.09
CA THR A 321 17.73 3.53 31.42
C THR A 321 16.61 3.81 30.42
N ILE A 322 15.98 4.98 30.48
CA ILE A 322 15.09 5.47 29.43
C ILE A 322 15.84 6.51 28.59
N ARG A 323 16.03 6.23 27.30
CA ARG A 323 16.53 7.21 26.33
C ARG A 323 15.35 8.02 25.80
N LEU A 324 15.28 9.30 26.12
CA LEU A 324 14.30 10.21 25.56
C LEU A 324 14.80 10.74 24.22
N VAL A 325 14.06 10.47 23.15
CA VAL A 325 14.26 11.04 21.81
C VAL A 325 13.02 11.81 21.40
N LYS A 326 13.12 12.71 20.41
CA LYS A 326 11.92 13.34 19.82
C LYS A 326 11.14 12.33 18.97
N GLY A 327 11.79 11.74 17.96
CA GLY A 327 11.18 10.81 17.02
C GLY A 327 11.83 10.94 15.65
N ALA A 328 11.88 9.83 14.91
CA ALA A 328 12.69 9.68 13.70
C ALA A 328 11.90 9.27 12.45
N ASN A 329 10.63 8.91 12.62
CA ASN A 329 9.85 8.22 11.58
C ASN A 329 8.63 9.01 11.08
N LEU A 330 8.59 10.34 11.29
CA LEU A 330 7.40 11.16 11.04
C LEU A 330 6.86 11.03 9.61
N GLU A 331 7.72 11.05 8.60
CA GLU A 331 7.28 10.98 7.20
C GLU A 331 6.65 9.62 6.86
N MET A 332 7.19 8.52 7.37
CA MET A 332 6.56 7.20 7.22
C MET A 332 5.26 7.09 8.01
N GLU A 333 5.16 7.68 9.21
CA GLU A 333 3.90 7.73 9.97
C GLU A 333 2.81 8.54 9.26
N LYS A 334 3.18 9.57 8.50
CA LYS A 334 2.24 10.32 7.63
C LYS A 334 1.75 9.48 6.46
N VAL A 335 2.65 8.76 5.79
CA VAL A 335 2.29 7.83 4.71
C VAL A 335 1.37 6.74 5.25
N ASP A 336 1.73 6.09 6.36
CA ASP A 336 0.92 5.03 6.98
C ASP A 336 -0.50 5.52 7.35
N ALA A 337 -0.59 6.69 7.99
CA ALA A 337 -1.87 7.31 8.31
C ALA A 337 -2.70 7.66 7.06
N SER A 338 -2.07 8.22 6.02
CA SER A 338 -2.73 8.57 4.77
C SER A 338 -3.27 7.34 4.03
N LEU A 339 -2.48 6.26 3.96
CA LEU A 339 -2.87 5.03 3.28
C LEU A 339 -4.04 4.32 3.99
N HIS A 340 -4.02 4.23 5.32
CA HIS A 340 -5.06 3.51 6.07
C HIS A 340 -6.28 4.38 6.46
N GLY A 341 -6.23 5.69 6.20
CA GLY A 341 -7.27 6.61 6.66
C GLY A 341 -7.30 6.74 8.20
N TRP A 342 -6.14 6.62 8.84
CA TRP A 342 -6.00 6.76 10.29
C TRP A 342 -5.54 8.17 10.66
N ALA A 343 -5.79 8.55 11.92
CA ALA A 343 -5.16 9.73 12.49
C ALA A 343 -3.64 9.55 12.57
N LEU A 344 -2.89 10.63 12.33
CA LEU A 344 -1.44 10.64 12.56
C LEU A 344 -1.16 10.28 14.01
N ALA A 345 -0.33 9.27 14.25
CA ALA A 345 0.03 8.82 15.59
C ALA A 345 0.89 9.87 16.33
N PRO A 346 1.94 10.45 15.72
CA PRO A 346 2.65 11.59 16.28
C PRO A 346 1.80 12.86 16.43
N TYR A 347 2.26 13.80 17.26
CA TYR A 347 1.74 15.17 17.29
C TYR A 347 1.82 15.84 15.90
N ALA A 348 0.88 16.76 15.65
CA ALA A 348 0.80 17.47 14.37
C ALA A 348 1.81 18.62 14.29
N SER A 349 2.20 19.20 15.43
CA SER A 349 3.15 20.31 15.49
C SER A 349 4.42 19.93 16.26
N LYS A 350 5.54 20.50 15.82
CA LYS A 350 6.82 20.38 16.54
C LYS A 350 6.75 20.98 17.96
N LEU A 351 5.98 22.05 18.15
CA LEU A 351 5.85 22.69 19.46
C LEU A 351 5.26 21.72 20.51
N GLU A 352 4.26 20.93 20.12
CA GLU A 352 3.70 19.87 20.97
C GLU A 352 4.74 18.77 21.28
N VAL A 353 5.57 18.38 20.30
CA VAL A 353 6.67 17.43 20.51
C VAL A 353 7.66 17.95 21.53
N ASP A 354 8.09 19.21 21.40
CA ASP A 354 9.05 19.85 22.30
C ASP A 354 8.47 19.98 23.72
N ALA A 355 7.19 20.34 23.84
CA ALA A 355 6.48 20.38 25.10
C ALA A 355 6.36 18.99 25.75
N ASN A 356 6.03 17.94 24.98
CA ASN A 356 5.94 16.58 25.51
C ASN A 356 7.31 16.02 25.90
N TYR A 357 8.36 16.34 25.16
CA TYR A 357 9.73 15.97 25.52
C TYR A 357 10.10 16.48 26.92
N ARG A 358 9.71 17.71 27.24
CA ARG A 358 9.91 18.30 28.58
C ARG A 358 9.00 17.69 29.63
N ARG A 359 7.74 17.43 29.30
CA ARG A 359 6.80 16.72 30.20
C ARG A 359 7.36 15.34 30.61
N MET A 360 7.90 14.60 29.65
CA MET A 360 8.56 13.31 29.88
C MET A 360 9.84 13.46 30.70
N LEU A 361 10.62 14.52 30.47
CA LEU A 361 11.79 14.84 31.29
C LEU A 361 11.39 15.20 32.74
N HIS A 362 10.31 15.95 32.96
CA HIS A 362 9.80 16.26 34.30
C HIS A 362 9.39 14.99 35.04
N GLU A 363 8.61 14.12 34.40
CA GLU A 363 8.21 12.82 34.95
C GLU A 363 9.45 11.99 35.33
N ALA A 364 10.43 11.89 34.43
CA ALA A 364 11.69 11.18 34.68
C ALA A 364 12.46 11.71 35.89
N MET A 365 12.43 13.03 36.10
CA MET A 365 13.22 13.70 37.14
C MET A 365 12.57 13.63 38.52
N GLU A 366 11.35 13.12 38.66
CA GLU A 366 10.70 12.97 39.96
C GLU A 366 11.55 12.14 40.93
N PRO A 367 11.68 12.55 42.22
CA PRO A 367 12.60 11.89 43.16
C PRO A 367 12.38 10.37 43.27
N ALA A 368 11.11 9.93 43.22
CA ALA A 368 10.77 8.52 43.24
C ALA A 368 11.29 7.75 42.02
N ASN A 369 11.37 8.41 40.85
CA ASN A 369 11.82 7.81 39.59
C ASN A 369 13.35 7.77 39.49
N LEU A 370 14.05 8.80 39.99
CA LEU A 370 15.52 8.88 39.97
C LEU A 370 16.22 7.75 40.76
N THR A 371 15.50 7.07 41.66
CA THR A 371 16.01 5.89 42.37
C THR A 371 16.02 4.62 41.51
N ALA A 372 15.16 4.55 40.49
CA ALA A 372 14.89 3.33 39.72
C ALA A 372 15.20 3.45 38.22
N VAL A 373 15.26 4.68 37.70
CA VAL A 373 15.41 4.96 36.27
C VAL A 373 16.50 6.01 36.05
N ARG A 374 17.44 5.69 35.16
CA ARG A 374 18.42 6.63 34.60
C ARG A 374 17.90 7.19 33.29
N ILE A 375 18.36 8.38 32.91
CA ILE A 375 17.83 9.08 31.72
C ILE A 375 18.94 9.33 30.71
N GLY A 376 18.76 8.82 29.50
CA GLY A 376 19.51 9.21 28.32
C GLY A 376 18.82 10.38 27.63
N LEU A 377 19.34 11.60 27.77
CA LEU A 377 18.79 12.78 27.11
C LEU A 377 19.40 12.92 25.72
N ALA A 378 18.70 12.42 24.70
CA ALA A 378 19.20 12.37 23.32
C ALA A 378 18.66 13.52 22.46
N SER A 379 19.48 14.54 22.21
CA SER A 379 19.08 15.73 21.45
C SER A 379 20.27 16.47 20.88
N HIS A 380 20.07 17.19 19.77
CA HIS A 380 20.98 18.22 19.28
C HIS A 380 20.48 19.65 19.57
N ASN A 381 19.27 19.81 20.10
CA ASN A 381 18.75 21.11 20.48
C ASN A 381 19.42 21.57 21.79
N LEU A 382 20.27 22.59 21.70
CA LEU A 382 21.03 23.13 22.84
C LEU A 382 20.14 23.64 23.96
N PHE A 383 18.93 24.13 23.66
CA PHE A 383 18.00 24.59 24.68
C PHE A 383 17.49 23.42 25.53
N GLU A 384 17.18 22.28 24.91
CA GLU A 384 16.74 21.07 25.63
C GLU A 384 17.88 20.46 26.46
N LEU A 385 19.09 20.45 25.91
CA LEU A 385 20.29 19.97 26.60
C LEU A 385 20.64 20.86 27.80
N ALA A 386 20.60 22.18 27.63
CA ALA A 386 20.81 23.15 28.70
C ALA A 386 19.74 23.02 29.80
N TYR A 387 18.47 22.84 29.42
CA TYR A 387 17.40 22.63 30.38
C TYR A 387 17.58 21.33 31.18
N GLY A 388 17.96 20.24 30.51
CA GLY A 388 18.30 18.98 31.17
C GLY A 388 19.46 19.09 32.15
N LEU A 389 20.52 19.83 31.79
CA LEU A 389 21.65 20.12 32.69
C LEU A 389 21.22 20.87 33.94
N VAL A 390 20.45 21.95 33.77
CA VAL A 390 19.98 22.76 34.90
C VAL A 390 19.09 21.94 35.82
N LEU A 391 18.13 21.18 35.26
CA LEU A 391 17.21 20.38 36.04
C LEU A 391 17.92 19.25 36.80
N ALA A 392 18.90 18.59 36.17
CA ALA A 392 19.71 17.57 36.82
C ALA A 392 20.59 18.17 37.93
N TRP A 393 21.16 19.35 37.73
CA TRP A 393 21.93 20.06 38.77
C TRP A 393 21.04 20.46 39.96
N GLU A 394 19.88 21.06 39.71
CA GLU A 394 18.93 21.50 40.76
C GLU A 394 18.42 20.32 41.60
N ARG A 395 18.30 19.13 41.02
CA ARG A 395 17.86 17.90 41.71
C ARG A 395 19.02 17.03 42.23
N ASN A 396 20.27 17.50 42.12
CA ASN A 396 21.46 16.74 42.48
C ASN A 396 21.49 15.33 41.82
N ALA A 397 21.14 15.28 40.54
CA ALA A 397 20.92 14.08 39.75
C ALA A 397 21.82 14.02 38.49
N LEU A 398 22.94 14.77 38.48
CA LEU A 398 23.89 14.76 37.36
C LEU A 398 24.50 13.37 37.11
N ASP A 399 24.61 12.51 38.13
CA ASP A 399 25.06 11.12 38.01
C ASP A 399 23.96 10.15 37.51
N LYS A 400 22.72 10.63 37.40
CA LYS A 400 21.55 9.86 36.94
C LYS A 400 21.13 10.20 35.51
N ILE A 401 21.68 11.26 34.94
CA ILE A 401 21.44 11.70 33.57
C ILE A 401 22.68 11.44 32.71
N GLN A 402 22.45 11.04 31.47
CA GLN A 402 23.48 10.86 30.46
C GLN A 402 23.07 11.66 29.23
N PHE A 403 23.95 12.51 28.72
CA PHE A 403 23.69 13.25 27.49
C PHE A 403 24.10 12.42 26.29
N GLU A 404 23.23 12.39 25.29
CA GLU A 404 23.45 11.60 24.08
C GLU A 404 23.33 12.46 22.81
N MET A 405 24.25 12.28 21.87
CA MET A 405 24.28 12.97 20.58
C MET A 405 24.67 12.02 19.45
N LEU A 406 24.36 12.36 18.20
CA LEU A 406 24.83 11.61 17.03
C LEU A 406 26.33 11.87 16.81
N GLU A 407 27.06 10.80 16.49
CA GLU A 407 28.45 10.90 16.09
C GLU A 407 28.60 11.69 14.77
N GLY A 408 29.62 12.54 14.70
CA GLY A 408 30.03 13.21 13.45
C GLY A 408 29.17 14.38 12.95
N MET A 409 28.04 14.71 13.58
CA MET A 409 27.16 15.81 13.13
C MET A 409 27.53 17.19 13.70
N ALA A 410 27.59 17.32 15.02
CA ALA A 410 27.70 18.61 15.71
C ALA A 410 28.87 18.63 16.71
N ASN A 411 30.04 18.23 16.26
CA ASN A 411 31.21 17.95 17.11
C ASN A 411 31.64 19.14 18.00
N HIS A 412 31.53 20.38 17.52
CA HIS A 412 31.87 21.58 18.26
C HIS A 412 30.88 21.88 19.40
N GLN A 413 29.57 21.72 19.15
CA GLN A 413 28.52 21.80 20.18
C GLN A 413 28.66 20.70 21.23
N ARG A 414 28.94 19.46 20.79
CA ARG A 414 29.24 18.35 21.67
C ARG A 414 30.42 18.66 22.59
N ARG A 415 31.53 19.20 22.06
CA ARG A 415 32.71 19.57 22.88
C ARG A 415 32.33 20.60 23.95
N ALA A 416 31.58 21.64 23.60
CA ALA A 416 31.10 22.64 24.56
C ALA A 416 30.23 22.01 25.65
N LEU A 417 29.32 21.10 25.29
CA LEU A 417 28.47 20.41 26.26
C LEU A 417 29.28 19.47 27.18
N THR A 418 30.27 18.76 26.63
CA THR A 418 31.11 17.83 27.39
C THR A 418 31.90 18.56 28.48
N GLU A 419 32.33 19.81 28.24
CA GLU A 419 33.00 20.65 29.26
C GLU A 419 32.12 20.89 30.50
N LEU A 420 30.79 20.93 30.36
CA LEU A 420 29.84 21.16 31.47
C LEU A 420 29.25 19.87 32.04
N ALA A 421 28.92 18.90 31.19
CA ALA A 421 28.23 17.67 31.56
C ALA A 421 29.16 16.56 32.09
N GLY A 422 30.44 16.58 31.71
CA GLY A 422 31.42 15.53 32.01
C GLY A 422 31.26 14.28 31.14
N ASP A 423 30.09 13.63 31.19
CA ASP A 423 29.82 12.37 30.49
C ASP A 423 29.02 12.58 29.19
N MET A 424 29.47 11.94 28.11
CA MET A 424 28.83 12.02 26.78
C MET A 424 28.80 10.63 26.11
N LEU A 425 27.61 10.20 25.67
CA LEU A 425 27.44 8.99 24.86
C LEU A 425 27.12 9.37 23.40
N LEU A 426 27.89 8.84 22.46
CA LEU A 426 27.69 9.11 21.04
C LEU A 426 27.06 7.92 20.34
N TYR A 427 25.95 8.16 19.66
CA TYR A 427 25.28 7.18 18.82
C TYR A 427 26.01 7.06 17.48
N ALA A 428 26.60 5.90 17.24
CA ALA A 428 27.45 5.61 16.09
C ALA A 428 26.80 4.53 15.21
N PRO A 429 26.09 4.92 14.14
CA PRO A 429 25.65 3.95 13.14
C PRO A 429 26.87 3.40 12.39
N ALA A 430 26.94 2.08 12.23
CA ALA A 430 28.02 1.40 11.53
C ALA A 430 27.45 0.43 10.50
N THR A 431 28.01 0.42 9.29
CA THR A 431 27.62 -0.54 8.22
C THR A 431 28.86 -1.09 7.53
N ARG A 432 28.78 -2.35 7.07
CA ARG A 432 29.84 -2.93 6.23
C ARG A 432 29.75 -2.37 4.81
N ARG A 433 30.87 -2.37 4.09
CA ARG A 433 30.97 -1.87 2.71
C ARG A 433 29.96 -2.51 1.76
N GLU A 434 29.76 -3.82 1.90
CA GLU A 434 28.80 -4.60 1.12
C GLU A 434 27.34 -4.20 1.38
N HIS A 435 27.00 -3.83 2.61
CA HIS A 435 25.63 -3.47 3.00
C HIS A 435 25.36 -1.95 3.02
N PHE A 436 26.27 -1.13 2.47
CA PHE A 436 26.13 0.33 2.48
C PHE A 436 24.81 0.81 1.87
N ILE A 437 24.31 0.11 0.85
CA ILE A 437 23.05 0.45 0.18
C ILE A 437 21.83 0.37 1.12
N HIS A 438 21.84 -0.56 2.09
CA HIS A 438 20.76 -0.68 3.07
C HIS A 438 20.81 0.42 4.14
N ALA A 439 21.94 1.12 4.25
CA ALA A 439 22.09 2.25 5.15
C ALA A 439 21.52 3.55 4.58
N ILE A 440 21.13 3.57 3.30
CA ILE A 440 20.54 4.74 2.63
C ILE A 440 19.22 5.14 3.29
N GLY A 441 18.34 4.19 3.62
CA GLY A 441 17.10 4.50 4.32
C GLY A 441 17.32 5.14 5.70
N TYR A 442 18.44 4.83 6.37
CA TYR A 442 18.87 5.54 7.57
C TYR A 442 19.35 6.97 7.24
N LEU A 443 20.20 7.14 6.21
CA LEU A 443 20.67 8.45 5.77
C LEU A 443 19.52 9.39 5.40
N VAL A 444 18.55 8.89 4.62
CA VAL A 444 17.37 9.64 4.18
C VAL A 444 16.57 10.14 5.38
N ARG A 445 16.23 9.25 6.31
CA ARG A 445 15.51 9.63 7.54
C ARG A 445 16.29 10.65 8.36
N ARG A 446 17.61 10.47 8.51
CA ARG A 446 18.46 11.43 9.21
C ARG A 446 18.58 12.77 8.50
N LEU A 447 18.56 12.81 7.17
CA LEU A 447 18.47 14.06 6.43
C LEU A 447 17.12 14.72 6.69
N ASP A 448 16.01 14.00 6.58
CA ASP A 448 14.66 14.56 6.81
C ASP A 448 14.48 15.09 8.24
N GLU A 449 14.84 14.29 9.25
CA GLU A 449 14.83 14.64 10.68
C GLU A 449 15.58 15.93 11.00
N ASN A 450 16.63 16.25 10.25
CA ASN A 450 17.53 17.37 10.57
C ASN A 450 17.37 18.57 9.62
N THR A 451 16.64 18.41 8.52
CA THR A 451 16.47 19.45 7.47
C THR A 451 15.08 20.07 7.39
N GLY A 452 14.08 19.52 8.09
CA GLY A 452 12.75 20.14 8.20
C GLY A 452 12.78 21.62 8.61
N PRO A 453 11.80 22.44 8.15
CA PRO A 453 11.81 23.90 8.34
C PRO A 453 11.90 24.33 9.80
N ASP A 454 11.28 23.57 10.70
CA ASP A 454 11.28 23.89 12.12
C ASP A 454 12.45 23.23 12.87
N ASN A 455 13.33 22.45 12.25
CA ASN A 455 14.35 21.68 12.98
C ASN A 455 15.55 22.53 13.42
N PHE A 456 16.00 22.32 14.67
CA PHE A 456 17.13 23.07 15.24
C PHE A 456 18.41 22.94 14.42
N LEU A 457 18.71 21.74 13.92
CA LEU A 457 19.93 21.49 13.14
C LEU A 457 19.96 22.23 11.80
N ARG A 458 18.81 22.57 11.21
CA ARG A 458 18.74 23.46 10.04
C ARG A 458 19.35 24.84 10.31
N HIS A 459 19.17 25.35 11.53
CA HIS A 459 19.66 26.66 11.94
C HIS A 459 21.05 26.60 12.58
N ALA A 460 21.43 25.45 13.13
CA ALA A 460 22.67 25.26 13.92
C ALA A 460 23.95 25.70 13.19
N PHE A 461 23.95 25.74 11.85
CA PHE A 461 25.12 26.10 11.04
C PHE A 461 25.40 27.62 10.97
N LYS A 462 24.39 28.47 11.18
CA LYS A 462 24.49 29.96 11.23
C LYS A 462 24.02 30.53 12.56
N LEU A 463 23.85 29.68 13.57
CA LEU A 463 23.22 30.08 14.81
C LEU A 463 24.20 30.91 15.65
N GLU A 464 23.94 32.20 15.79
CA GLU A 464 24.71 33.08 16.67
C GLU A 464 23.80 33.67 17.74
N VAL A 465 24.32 33.81 18.97
CA VAL A 465 23.52 34.36 20.07
C VAL A 465 23.13 35.80 19.74
N GLY A 466 21.83 36.08 19.82
CA GLY A 466 21.28 37.42 19.61
C GLY A 466 20.80 37.71 18.19
N THR A 467 20.99 36.80 17.21
CA THR A 467 20.37 36.92 15.88
C THR A 467 18.86 36.68 15.93
N GLU A 468 18.15 37.01 14.85
CA GLU A 468 16.71 36.74 14.72
C GLU A 468 16.41 35.24 14.86
N GLN A 469 17.18 34.38 14.19
CA GLN A 469 16.99 32.93 14.27
C GLN A 469 17.18 32.38 15.69
N TRP A 470 18.13 32.93 16.46
CA TRP A 470 18.29 32.55 17.87
C TRP A 470 17.08 32.96 18.70
N ARG A 471 16.57 34.20 18.50
CA ARG A 471 15.39 34.70 19.21
C ARG A 471 14.13 33.91 18.87
N ASP A 472 14.00 33.44 17.64
CA ASP A 472 12.88 32.57 17.22
C ASP A 472 12.94 31.22 17.93
N LEU A 473 14.11 30.57 17.94
CA LEU A 473 14.31 29.29 18.65
C LEU A 473 14.13 29.44 20.16
N GLU A 474 14.60 30.55 20.74
CA GLU A 474 14.39 30.91 22.14
C GLU A 474 12.89 31.10 22.44
N SER A 475 12.16 31.79 21.55
CA SER A 475 10.71 31.99 21.69
C SER A 475 9.94 30.68 21.59
N GLN A 476 10.30 29.79 20.65
CA GLN A 476 9.74 28.44 20.54
C GLN A 476 10.05 27.62 21.79
N PHE A 477 11.28 27.73 22.32
CA PHE A 477 11.65 27.08 23.57
C PHE A 477 10.76 27.56 24.72
N LEU A 478 10.53 28.86 24.86
CA LEU A 478 9.65 29.38 25.90
C LEU A 478 8.19 28.95 25.71
N ALA A 479 7.66 29.06 24.50
CA ALA A 479 6.28 28.71 24.17
C ALA A 479 5.93 27.25 24.48
N ALA A 480 6.88 26.33 24.32
CA ALA A 480 6.64 24.91 24.64
C ALA A 480 6.44 24.66 26.15
N PHE A 481 6.89 25.54 27.07
CA PHE A 481 6.54 25.41 28.50
C PHE A 481 5.09 25.76 28.78
N ASP A 482 4.60 26.82 28.13
CA ASP A 482 3.22 27.29 28.30
C ASP A 482 2.21 26.22 27.83
N LEU A 483 2.61 25.35 26.90
CA LEU A 483 1.76 24.30 26.35
C LEU A 483 1.67 23.02 27.21
N ILE A 484 2.63 22.77 28.11
CA ILE A 484 2.72 21.50 28.88
C ILE A 484 1.41 21.15 29.62
N PRO A 485 0.75 22.08 30.35
CA PRO A 485 -0.47 21.77 31.09
C PRO A 485 -1.64 21.30 30.22
N ASP A 486 -1.69 21.78 28.97
CA ASP A 486 -2.79 21.54 28.02
C ASP A 486 -2.50 20.40 27.04
N LEU A 487 -1.32 19.76 27.13
CA LEU A 487 -0.94 18.65 26.24
C LEU A 487 -1.82 17.42 26.45
N ASN A 488 -2.47 16.99 25.37
CA ASN A 488 -3.13 15.69 25.33
C ASN A 488 -2.09 14.57 25.47
N ALA A 489 -2.26 13.66 26.43
CA ALA A 489 -1.41 12.48 26.63
C ALA A 489 -2.00 11.20 26.01
N LEU A 490 -3.27 11.24 25.58
CA LEU A 490 -3.93 10.07 25.03
C LEU A 490 -3.46 9.82 23.58
N PRO A 491 -3.50 8.57 23.12
CA PRO A 491 -3.23 8.24 21.72
C PRO A 491 -4.09 9.10 20.78
N ARG A 492 -3.50 9.55 19.67
CA ARG A 492 -4.25 10.24 18.60
C ARG A 492 -5.12 9.28 17.80
N ARG A 493 -4.64 8.05 17.59
CA ARG A 493 -5.44 6.95 17.06
C ARG A 493 -6.40 6.44 18.13
N ARG A 494 -7.71 6.56 17.88
CA ARG A 494 -8.79 6.31 18.87
C ARG A 494 -9.84 5.31 18.42
N GLN A 495 -9.56 4.56 17.36
CA GLN A 495 -10.48 3.55 16.87
C GLN A 495 -10.78 2.53 17.98
N ASP A 496 -12.06 2.21 18.14
CA ASP A 496 -12.53 1.23 19.13
C ASP A 496 -13.66 0.44 18.50
N ARG A 497 -13.36 -0.77 18.03
CA ARG A 497 -14.33 -1.66 17.39
C ARG A 497 -15.40 -2.20 18.35
N ASN A 498 -15.31 -1.93 19.66
CA ASN A 498 -16.36 -2.26 20.63
C ASN A 498 -17.45 -1.19 20.74
N LYS A 499 -17.23 0.01 20.16
CA LYS A 499 -18.21 1.07 20.21
C LYS A 499 -19.30 0.87 19.15
N PRO A 500 -20.54 1.26 19.44
CA PRO A 500 -21.61 1.24 18.44
C PRO A 500 -21.24 2.13 17.25
N VAL A 501 -21.56 1.66 16.05
CA VAL A 501 -21.38 2.42 14.81
C VAL A 501 -22.38 3.58 14.80
N ALA A 502 -21.90 4.80 14.56
CA ALA A 502 -22.77 5.95 14.37
C ALA A 502 -23.58 5.80 13.08
N GLN A 503 -24.88 6.11 13.13
CA GLN A 503 -25.69 6.14 11.91
C GLN A 503 -25.30 7.35 11.06
N PRO A 504 -25.23 7.19 9.72
CA PRO A 504 -24.91 8.29 8.84
C PRO A 504 -25.98 9.39 8.93
N ALA A 505 -25.55 10.65 8.96
CA ALA A 505 -26.46 11.78 8.85
C ALA A 505 -27.13 11.78 7.46
N PRO A 506 -28.40 12.22 7.34
CA PRO A 506 -29.02 12.39 6.04
C PRO A 506 -28.31 13.54 5.29
N ALA A 507 -27.46 13.18 4.34
CA ALA A 507 -26.76 14.12 3.46
C ALA A 507 -26.89 13.67 2.01
N GLU A 508 -26.78 14.59 1.05
CA GLU A 508 -26.75 14.22 -0.36
C GLU A 508 -25.52 13.37 -0.70
N PRO A 509 -25.71 12.13 -1.21
CA PRO A 509 -24.59 11.24 -1.43
C PRO A 509 -23.94 11.58 -2.76
N ARG A 510 -23.01 12.52 -2.71
CA ARG A 510 -22.19 12.92 -3.86
C ARG A 510 -21.00 11.98 -4.02
N LEU A 511 -20.57 11.77 -5.26
CA LEU A 511 -19.41 10.91 -5.55
C LEU A 511 -18.12 11.51 -4.99
N GLU A 512 -17.97 12.83 -5.01
CA GLU A 512 -16.81 13.56 -4.49
C GLU A 512 -16.63 13.50 -2.97
N ASP A 513 -17.68 13.15 -2.23
CA ASP A 513 -17.65 13.06 -0.76
C ASP A 513 -17.35 11.63 -0.27
N PHE A 514 -17.03 10.70 -1.17
CA PHE A 514 -16.72 9.32 -0.79
C PHE A 514 -15.37 9.23 -0.06
N GLN A 515 -15.35 8.47 1.03
CA GLN A 515 -14.13 8.14 1.77
C GLN A 515 -14.14 6.64 2.03
N ASN A 516 -12.98 6.00 1.84
CA ASN A 516 -12.82 4.58 2.14
C ASN A 516 -12.97 4.33 3.65
N GLU A 517 -13.60 3.21 4.00
CA GLU A 517 -13.69 2.70 5.36
C GLU A 517 -12.29 2.33 5.88
N PRO A 518 -11.85 2.89 7.02
CA PRO A 518 -10.56 2.53 7.59
C PRO A 518 -10.58 1.10 8.15
N ASP A 519 -9.51 0.36 7.86
CA ASP A 519 -9.25 -0.95 8.43
C ASP A 519 -9.04 -0.89 9.95
N THR A 520 -9.12 -2.06 10.60
CA THR A 520 -8.90 -2.17 12.04
C THR A 520 -7.43 -1.99 12.39
N ASP A 521 -7.11 -0.97 13.18
CA ASP A 521 -5.77 -0.76 13.73
C ASP A 521 -5.57 -1.70 14.93
N PHE A 522 -4.94 -2.85 14.69
CA PHE A 522 -4.61 -3.84 15.72
C PHE A 522 -3.44 -3.43 16.63
N ALA A 523 -2.76 -2.30 16.38
CA ALA A 523 -1.79 -1.74 17.32
C ALA A 523 -2.48 -1.15 18.56
N LEU A 524 -3.78 -0.81 18.47
CA LEU A 524 -4.55 -0.30 19.59
C LEU A 524 -4.96 -1.44 20.54
N PRO A 525 -4.68 -1.35 21.86
CA PRO A 525 -4.97 -2.42 22.81
C PRO A 525 -6.44 -2.89 22.82
N ARG A 526 -7.39 -1.97 22.59
CA ARG A 526 -8.82 -2.27 22.56
C ARG A 526 -9.22 -3.12 21.36
N ASN A 527 -8.63 -2.84 20.20
CA ASN A 527 -8.88 -3.60 18.98
C ASN A 527 -8.17 -4.95 19.00
N LEU A 528 -6.97 -5.02 19.60
CA LEU A 528 -6.29 -6.28 19.89
C LEU A 528 -7.17 -7.20 20.75
N GLN A 529 -7.71 -6.67 21.86
CA GLN A 529 -8.60 -7.43 22.73
C GLN A 529 -9.87 -7.87 21.99
N TRP A 530 -10.50 -6.96 21.24
CA TRP A 530 -11.65 -7.27 20.40
C TRP A 530 -11.38 -8.42 19.41
N GLY A 531 -10.22 -8.42 18.74
CA GLY A 531 -9.85 -9.51 17.82
C GLY A 531 -9.63 -10.85 18.53
N ARG A 532 -9.12 -10.84 19.76
CA ARG A 532 -8.99 -12.06 20.59
C ARG A 532 -10.36 -12.59 21.03
N ASP A 533 -11.22 -11.71 21.49
CA ASP A 533 -12.57 -12.06 21.96
C ASP A 533 -13.41 -12.60 20.80
N LEU A 534 -13.26 -12.03 19.60
CA LEU A 534 -13.88 -12.54 18.36
C LEU A 534 -13.50 -14.00 18.10
N ILE A 535 -12.20 -14.33 18.11
CA ILE A 535 -11.76 -15.71 17.85
C ILE A 535 -12.33 -16.67 18.91
N ALA A 536 -12.26 -16.29 20.18
CA ALA A 536 -12.78 -17.11 21.28
C ALA A 536 -14.30 -17.31 21.20
N GLU A 537 -15.06 -16.26 20.87
CA GLU A 537 -16.51 -16.34 20.67
C GLU A 537 -16.86 -17.31 19.54
N TRP A 538 -16.19 -17.19 18.39
CA TRP A 538 -16.47 -18.01 17.22
C TRP A 538 -16.02 -19.45 17.37
N GLU A 539 -14.99 -19.71 18.17
CA GLU A 539 -14.57 -21.07 18.48
C GLU A 539 -15.67 -21.82 19.26
N VAL A 540 -16.34 -21.14 20.19
CA VAL A 540 -17.50 -21.68 20.91
C VAL A 540 -18.72 -21.79 20.00
N ARG A 541 -19.02 -20.75 19.21
CA ARG A 541 -20.19 -20.70 18.33
C ARG A 541 -20.20 -21.84 17.31
N THR A 542 -19.02 -22.23 16.81
CA THR A 542 -18.86 -23.28 15.80
C THR A 542 -18.86 -24.71 16.36
N GLN A 543 -19.03 -24.88 17.67
CA GLN A 543 -19.20 -26.22 18.28
C GLN A 543 -20.56 -26.85 17.92
N VAL A 544 -21.55 -26.03 17.58
CA VAL A 544 -22.88 -26.48 17.17
C VAL A 544 -23.13 -26.00 15.74
N PRO A 545 -23.32 -26.91 14.76
CA PRO A 545 -23.61 -26.53 13.39
C PRO A 545 -24.91 -25.71 13.29
N VAL A 546 -24.87 -24.59 12.57
CA VAL A 546 -26.06 -23.78 12.28
C VAL A 546 -26.81 -24.33 11.08
N GLU A 547 -28.13 -24.43 11.16
CA GLU A 547 -28.98 -24.82 10.02
C GLU A 547 -29.39 -23.58 9.20
N ILE A 548 -28.89 -23.49 7.97
CA ILE A 548 -29.07 -22.39 7.02
C ILE A 548 -30.23 -22.71 6.06
N PRO A 549 -31.29 -21.89 6.04
CA PRO A 549 -32.42 -22.08 5.14
C PRO A 549 -32.11 -21.57 3.72
N LEU A 550 -32.93 -21.98 2.75
CA LEU A 550 -33.11 -21.22 1.51
C LEU A 550 -33.96 -19.98 1.82
N VAL A 551 -33.75 -18.88 1.10
CA VAL A 551 -34.64 -17.71 1.16
C VAL A 551 -35.12 -17.36 -0.23
N VAL A 552 -36.31 -17.82 -0.57
CA VAL A 552 -36.91 -17.74 -1.91
C VAL A 552 -38.36 -17.29 -1.77
N GLY A 553 -38.81 -16.39 -2.63
CA GLY A 553 -40.18 -15.87 -2.57
C GLY A 553 -40.50 -15.05 -1.31
N GLY A 554 -39.48 -14.61 -0.57
CA GLY A 554 -39.64 -13.93 0.72
C GLY A 554 -39.64 -14.85 1.95
N GLU A 555 -39.69 -16.17 1.74
CA GLU A 555 -39.87 -17.17 2.79
C GLU A 555 -38.58 -17.95 3.08
N GLU A 556 -38.42 -18.39 4.34
CA GLU A 556 -37.34 -19.31 4.73
C GLU A 556 -37.79 -20.77 4.54
N ILE A 557 -37.14 -21.50 3.65
CA ILE A 557 -37.50 -22.89 3.31
C ILE A 557 -36.46 -23.84 3.89
N ARG A 558 -36.95 -24.85 4.63
CA ARG A 558 -36.13 -25.90 5.26
C ARG A 558 -36.58 -27.30 4.86
N ASP A 559 -37.89 -27.55 4.93
CA ASP A 559 -38.45 -28.87 4.76
C ASP A 559 -38.40 -29.35 3.31
N GLY A 560 -38.21 -30.67 3.12
CA GLY A 560 -38.25 -31.29 1.79
C GLY A 560 -37.08 -30.90 0.87
N ARG A 561 -35.96 -30.44 1.42
CA ARG A 561 -34.75 -30.09 0.68
C ARG A 561 -33.55 -30.93 1.11
N THR A 562 -32.60 -31.10 0.20
CA THR A 562 -31.34 -31.80 0.49
C THR A 562 -30.46 -30.92 1.34
N SER A 563 -29.99 -31.43 2.47
CA SER A 563 -29.04 -30.74 3.35
C SER A 563 -27.58 -31.06 2.96
N LYS A 564 -26.69 -30.07 3.06
CA LYS A 564 -25.25 -30.15 2.77
C LYS A 564 -24.44 -29.51 3.90
N ASP A 565 -23.30 -30.11 4.23
CA ASP A 565 -22.41 -29.60 5.27
C ASP A 565 -21.49 -28.48 4.74
N CYS A 566 -21.31 -27.44 5.56
CA CYS A 566 -20.20 -26.49 5.49
C CYS A 566 -19.10 -26.95 6.44
N LEU A 567 -17.86 -27.09 5.95
CA LEU A 567 -16.73 -27.62 6.71
C LEU A 567 -15.71 -26.53 6.99
N ASP A 568 -15.09 -26.58 8.17
CA ASP A 568 -13.98 -25.69 8.54
C ASP A 568 -12.68 -26.12 7.84
N PRO A 569 -12.07 -25.29 6.95
CA PRO A 569 -10.83 -25.65 6.26
C PRO A 569 -9.62 -25.78 7.20
N SER A 570 -9.64 -25.10 8.35
CA SER A 570 -8.57 -25.14 9.35
C SER A 570 -8.69 -26.34 10.28
N ARG A 571 -9.92 -26.80 10.57
CA ARG A 571 -10.23 -27.91 11.48
C ARG A 571 -10.96 -29.03 10.71
N PRO A 572 -10.22 -29.97 10.08
CA PRO A 572 -10.81 -31.01 9.25
C PRO A 572 -11.92 -31.81 9.97
N ASN A 573 -13.01 -32.08 9.26
CA ASN A 573 -14.21 -32.78 9.74
C ASN A 573 -15.07 -32.01 10.75
N VAL A 574 -14.76 -30.75 11.06
CA VAL A 574 -15.66 -29.89 11.84
C VAL A 574 -16.70 -29.30 10.89
N VAL A 575 -17.97 -29.61 11.14
CA VAL A 575 -19.11 -29.02 10.42
C VAL A 575 -19.50 -27.73 11.13
N VAL A 576 -19.40 -26.58 10.46
CA VAL A 576 -19.72 -25.27 11.05
C VAL A 576 -21.17 -24.86 10.78
N ALA A 577 -21.75 -25.36 9.69
CA ALA A 577 -23.14 -25.15 9.34
C ALA A 577 -23.64 -26.26 8.41
N ARG A 578 -24.95 -26.35 8.23
CA ARG A 578 -25.60 -27.13 7.19
C ARG A 578 -26.55 -26.25 6.41
N TYR A 579 -26.56 -26.34 5.09
CA TYR A 579 -27.44 -25.55 4.25
C TYR A 579 -28.35 -26.41 3.39
N MET A 580 -29.53 -25.86 3.09
CA MET A 580 -30.50 -26.48 2.20
C MET A 580 -30.17 -26.16 0.75
N GLU A 581 -30.13 -27.15 -0.13
CA GLU A 581 -29.85 -26.98 -1.55
C GLU A 581 -31.15 -26.71 -2.34
N ALA A 582 -31.14 -25.67 -3.18
CA ALA A 582 -32.30 -25.29 -3.97
C ALA A 582 -32.65 -26.33 -5.05
N SER A 583 -33.93 -26.61 -5.16
CA SER A 583 -34.53 -27.45 -6.20
C SER A 583 -34.89 -26.65 -7.45
N GLN A 584 -35.38 -27.33 -8.49
CA GLN A 584 -35.89 -26.65 -9.69
C GLN A 584 -37.13 -25.80 -9.39
N GLU A 585 -38.02 -26.27 -8.52
CA GLU A 585 -39.23 -25.53 -8.13
C GLU A 585 -38.89 -24.22 -7.40
N ASP A 586 -37.84 -24.24 -6.57
CA ASP A 586 -37.35 -23.03 -5.90
C ASP A 586 -36.77 -22.03 -6.91
N LEU A 587 -36.06 -22.51 -7.93
CA LEU A 587 -35.56 -21.65 -9.01
C LEU A 587 -36.71 -20.96 -9.74
N ASP A 588 -37.73 -21.73 -10.14
CA ASP A 588 -38.88 -21.19 -10.86
C ASP A 588 -39.62 -20.14 -10.00
N THR A 589 -39.76 -20.40 -8.69
CA THR A 589 -40.33 -19.46 -7.72
C THR A 589 -39.48 -18.21 -7.54
N ALA A 590 -38.15 -18.36 -7.44
CA ALA A 590 -37.23 -17.25 -7.26
C ALA A 590 -37.27 -16.30 -8.45
N ILE A 591 -37.25 -16.84 -9.66
CA ILE A 591 -37.34 -16.07 -10.90
C ILE A 591 -38.70 -15.39 -11.01
N ALA A 592 -39.80 -16.12 -10.80
CA ALA A 592 -41.14 -15.54 -10.86
C ALA A 592 -41.29 -14.36 -9.88
N THR A 593 -40.77 -14.50 -8.67
CA THR A 593 -40.79 -13.44 -7.64
C THR A 593 -39.94 -12.23 -8.06
N ALA A 594 -38.70 -12.47 -8.49
CA ALA A 594 -37.79 -11.40 -8.90
C ALA A 594 -38.32 -10.65 -10.13
N THR A 595 -38.92 -11.36 -11.09
CA THR A 595 -39.54 -10.75 -12.28
C THR A 595 -40.77 -9.93 -11.88
N ALA A 596 -41.64 -10.45 -11.02
CA ALA A 596 -42.85 -9.75 -10.59
C ALA A 596 -42.58 -8.50 -9.73
N ASP A 597 -41.45 -8.47 -9.01
CA ASP A 597 -41.05 -7.38 -8.10
C ASP A 597 -42.21 -6.87 -7.21
N PRO A 598 -42.78 -7.74 -6.35
CA PRO A 598 -43.98 -7.40 -5.57
C PRO A 598 -43.74 -6.27 -4.55
N LYS A 599 -42.49 -5.85 -4.34
CA LYS A 599 -42.10 -4.75 -3.45
C LYS A 599 -41.85 -3.44 -4.20
N GLY A 600 -41.95 -3.45 -5.52
CA GLY A 600 -41.74 -2.26 -6.36
C GLY A 600 -40.33 -1.68 -6.23
N TRP A 601 -39.31 -2.53 -6.07
CA TRP A 601 -37.92 -2.11 -5.94
C TRP A 601 -37.42 -1.32 -7.15
N ARG A 602 -37.80 -1.74 -8.36
CA ARG A 602 -37.44 -1.07 -9.62
C ARG A 602 -38.03 0.34 -9.70
N THR A 603 -39.24 0.51 -9.18
CA THR A 603 -39.97 1.79 -9.17
C THR A 603 -39.68 2.65 -7.94
N MET A 604 -38.88 2.13 -6.98
CA MET A 604 -38.49 2.88 -5.79
C MET A 604 -37.69 4.12 -6.21
N VAL A 605 -37.99 5.26 -5.59
CA VAL A 605 -37.28 6.52 -5.86
C VAL A 605 -35.78 6.30 -5.64
N PRO A 606 -34.91 6.64 -6.62
CA PRO A 606 -33.46 6.43 -6.53
C PRO A 606 -32.83 6.91 -5.23
N ARG A 607 -33.32 8.05 -4.72
CA ARG A 607 -32.86 8.64 -3.47
C ARG A 607 -33.14 7.75 -2.26
N ASP A 608 -34.38 7.30 -2.11
CA ASP A 608 -34.78 6.45 -0.98
C ASP A 608 -34.03 5.12 -0.99
N ARG A 609 -33.77 4.59 -2.19
CA ARG A 609 -32.95 3.39 -2.38
C ARG A 609 -31.50 3.63 -1.94
N ALA A 610 -30.91 4.77 -2.30
CA ALA A 610 -29.57 5.13 -1.87
C ALA A 610 -29.47 5.32 -0.34
N ASP A 611 -30.50 5.86 0.30
CA ASP A 611 -30.56 6.01 1.76
C ASP A 611 -30.72 4.66 2.48
N LEU A 612 -31.46 3.71 1.90
CA LEU A 612 -31.54 2.35 2.40
C LEU A 612 -30.18 1.64 2.31
N LEU A 613 -29.46 1.77 1.20
CA LEU A 613 -28.12 1.21 1.05
C LEU A 613 -27.11 1.86 2.01
N ALA A 614 -27.27 3.14 2.39
CA ALA A 614 -26.47 3.74 3.44
C ALA A 614 -26.65 3.03 4.80
N LYS A 615 -27.87 2.55 5.10
CA LYS A 615 -28.14 1.72 6.29
C LYS A 615 -27.46 0.35 6.17
N VAL A 616 -27.43 -0.26 4.97
CA VAL A 616 -26.69 -1.50 4.73
C VAL A 616 -25.19 -1.30 5.05
N ALA A 617 -24.58 -0.21 4.59
CA ALA A 617 -23.19 0.10 4.91
C ALA A 617 -22.93 0.27 6.42
N ALA A 618 -23.88 0.85 7.17
CA ALA A 618 -23.80 0.94 8.63
C ALA A 618 -23.96 -0.43 9.33
N GLU A 619 -24.85 -1.28 8.82
CA GLU A 619 -25.04 -2.65 9.32
C GLU A 619 -23.83 -3.54 9.02
N LEU A 620 -23.16 -3.37 7.87
CA LEU A 620 -21.90 -4.05 7.56
C LEU A 620 -20.80 -3.70 8.56
N ARG A 621 -20.64 -2.42 8.89
CA ARG A 621 -19.69 -1.97 9.93
C ARG A 621 -19.99 -2.61 11.29
N SER A 622 -21.27 -2.68 11.65
CA SER A 622 -21.72 -3.27 12.92
C SER A 622 -21.53 -4.79 12.93
N ALA A 623 -21.69 -5.44 11.78
CA ALA A 623 -21.51 -6.87 11.61
C ALA A 623 -20.04 -7.30 11.38
N ARG A 624 -19.06 -6.38 11.42
CA ARG A 624 -17.65 -6.66 11.10
C ARG A 624 -17.10 -7.87 11.83
N SER A 625 -17.30 -7.98 13.15
CA SER A 625 -16.83 -9.15 13.92
C SER A 625 -17.52 -10.45 13.49
N THR A 626 -18.82 -10.38 13.19
CA THR A 626 -19.60 -11.55 12.74
C THR A 626 -19.13 -12.01 11.36
N LEU A 627 -18.92 -11.09 10.42
CA LEU A 627 -18.47 -11.39 9.06
C LEU A 627 -17.04 -11.95 9.05
N MET A 628 -16.14 -11.38 9.84
CA MET A 628 -14.78 -11.90 9.98
C MET A 628 -14.77 -13.30 10.62
N GLY A 629 -15.55 -13.50 11.69
CA GLY A 629 -15.61 -14.79 12.37
C GLY A 629 -16.24 -15.90 11.52
N VAL A 630 -17.29 -15.61 10.74
CA VAL A 630 -17.86 -16.60 9.81
C VAL A 630 -16.90 -16.90 8.66
N ALA A 631 -16.20 -15.90 8.10
CA ALA A 631 -15.22 -16.14 7.05
C ALA A 631 -13.99 -16.93 7.54
N LEU A 632 -13.61 -16.76 8.81
CA LEU A 632 -12.60 -17.58 9.47
C LEU A 632 -13.07 -19.04 9.58
N ALA A 633 -14.29 -19.27 10.02
CA ALA A 633 -14.84 -20.60 10.26
C ALA A 633 -15.21 -21.37 8.98
N ASP A 634 -15.84 -20.70 8.02
CA ASP A 634 -16.40 -21.29 6.79
C ASP A 634 -15.38 -21.26 5.64
N GLY A 635 -14.55 -20.21 5.57
CA GLY A 635 -13.57 -19.99 4.50
C GLY A 635 -12.10 -20.19 4.89
N GLY A 636 -11.79 -20.40 6.18
CA GLY A 636 -10.41 -20.53 6.66
C GLY A 636 -9.57 -19.25 6.48
N LYS A 637 -10.21 -18.08 6.42
CA LYS A 637 -9.54 -16.79 6.21
C LYS A 637 -9.02 -16.23 7.54
N THR A 638 -7.78 -15.72 7.55
CA THR A 638 -7.23 -15.07 8.75
C THR A 638 -7.88 -13.71 8.97
N LEU A 639 -7.87 -13.20 10.20
CA LEU A 639 -8.45 -11.89 10.49
C LEU A 639 -7.79 -10.76 9.68
N LEU A 640 -6.49 -10.85 9.43
CA LEU A 640 -5.72 -9.87 8.64
C LEU A 640 -6.12 -9.86 7.16
N GLU A 641 -6.71 -10.94 6.65
CA GLU A 641 -7.22 -11.03 5.28
C GLU A 641 -8.72 -10.72 5.21
N SER A 642 -9.51 -11.04 6.25
CA SER A 642 -10.95 -10.76 6.28
C SER A 642 -11.30 -9.32 6.69
N ASP A 643 -10.46 -8.65 7.49
CA ASP A 643 -10.75 -7.27 7.94
C ASP A 643 -10.76 -6.26 6.78
N PRO A 644 -9.77 -6.25 5.86
CA PRO A 644 -9.83 -5.41 4.67
C PRO A 644 -11.01 -5.77 3.76
N GLU A 645 -11.42 -7.04 3.74
CA GLU A 645 -12.56 -7.49 2.95
C GLU A 645 -13.90 -6.93 3.48
N VAL A 646 -14.06 -6.78 4.79
CA VAL A 646 -15.23 -6.09 5.35
C VAL A 646 -15.20 -4.61 4.99
N SER A 647 -14.03 -3.96 5.03
CA SER A 647 -13.88 -2.57 4.60
C SER A 647 -14.24 -2.40 3.12
N GLU A 648 -13.77 -3.30 2.26
CA GLU A 648 -14.12 -3.33 0.83
C GLU A 648 -15.63 -3.54 0.61
N ALA A 649 -16.28 -4.41 1.39
CA ALA A 649 -17.73 -4.60 1.34
C ALA A 649 -18.51 -3.32 1.71
N VAL A 650 -18.10 -2.63 2.78
CA VAL A 650 -18.67 -1.34 3.20
C VAL A 650 -18.49 -0.30 2.09
N ASP A 651 -17.29 -0.24 1.52
CA ASP A 651 -16.95 0.69 0.45
C ASP A 651 -17.77 0.45 -0.81
N PHE A 652 -17.98 -0.81 -1.23
CA PHE A 652 -18.84 -1.11 -2.38
C PHE A 652 -20.26 -0.58 -2.19
N VAL A 653 -20.86 -0.81 -1.02
CA VAL A 653 -22.23 -0.32 -0.76
C VAL A 653 -22.27 1.20 -0.74
N ASP A 654 -21.35 1.85 -0.02
CA ASP A 654 -21.34 3.31 0.09
C ASP A 654 -20.99 4.00 -1.23
N TYR A 655 -20.13 3.40 -2.04
CA TYR A 655 -19.74 3.93 -3.33
C TYR A 655 -20.82 3.72 -4.39
N TYR A 656 -21.35 2.49 -4.53
CA TYR A 656 -22.31 2.19 -5.60
C TYR A 656 -23.66 2.90 -5.43
N ARG A 657 -24.10 3.16 -4.20
CA ARG A 657 -25.31 3.99 -3.99
C ARG A 657 -25.13 5.43 -4.50
N ARG A 658 -23.92 5.99 -4.41
CA ARG A 658 -23.56 7.32 -4.94
C ARG A 658 -23.46 7.27 -6.47
N ALA A 659 -22.78 6.25 -6.99
CA ALA A 659 -22.60 6.06 -8.43
C ALA A 659 -23.93 5.82 -9.17
N ALA A 660 -24.84 5.02 -8.58
CA ALA A 660 -26.18 4.81 -9.13
C ALA A 660 -26.96 6.12 -9.21
N LEU A 661 -26.97 6.89 -8.10
CA LEU A 661 -27.69 8.15 -8.05
C LEU A 661 -27.13 9.14 -9.07
N TYR A 662 -25.80 9.22 -9.22
CA TYR A 662 -25.14 10.05 -10.23
C TYR A 662 -25.68 9.80 -11.65
N PHE A 663 -25.87 8.54 -12.06
CA PHE A 663 -26.43 8.23 -13.37
C PHE A 663 -27.93 8.49 -13.44
N GLN A 664 -28.68 8.14 -12.39
CA GLN A 664 -30.14 8.25 -12.37
C GLN A 664 -30.66 9.69 -12.27
N THR A 665 -29.83 10.63 -11.80
CA THR A 665 -30.17 12.06 -11.75
C THR A 665 -29.44 12.87 -12.83
N ARG A 666 -28.79 12.22 -13.80
CA ARG A 666 -28.01 12.91 -14.82
C ARG A 666 -28.93 13.59 -15.84
N ALA A 667 -28.66 14.86 -16.14
CA ALA A 667 -29.40 15.58 -17.19
C ALA A 667 -29.14 15.00 -18.59
N GLY A 668 -30.18 14.92 -19.41
CA GLY A 668 -30.11 14.50 -20.82
C GLY A 668 -30.13 12.99 -21.07
N VAL A 669 -30.17 12.17 -20.02
CA VAL A 669 -30.28 10.70 -20.12
C VAL A 669 -31.27 10.21 -19.07
N GLU A 670 -32.13 9.26 -19.44
CA GLU A 670 -32.93 8.49 -18.48
C GLU A 670 -32.24 7.14 -18.24
N ALA A 671 -32.22 6.68 -16.98
CA ALA A 671 -31.56 5.44 -16.58
C ALA A 671 -32.53 4.54 -15.83
N GLU A 672 -32.88 3.41 -16.43
CA GLU A 672 -33.83 2.42 -15.89
C GLU A 672 -33.11 1.13 -15.50
N PRO A 673 -33.58 0.40 -14.47
CA PRO A 673 -33.02 -0.90 -14.12
C PRO A 673 -33.29 -1.95 -15.20
N LYS A 674 -32.34 -2.86 -15.44
CA LYS A 674 -32.49 -3.95 -16.41
C LYS A 674 -33.55 -4.99 -16.05
N GLY A 675 -33.66 -5.36 -14.77
CA GLY A 675 -34.62 -6.37 -14.33
C GLY A 675 -34.12 -7.25 -13.19
N VAL A 676 -33.73 -8.49 -13.51
CA VAL A 676 -33.24 -9.53 -12.59
C VAL A 676 -31.76 -9.79 -12.83
N VAL A 677 -30.97 -9.72 -11.75
CA VAL A 677 -29.52 -9.99 -11.80
C VAL A 677 -29.20 -11.23 -10.96
N ALA A 678 -28.51 -12.20 -11.57
CA ALA A 678 -27.94 -13.33 -10.85
C ALA A 678 -26.50 -13.00 -10.42
N VAL A 679 -26.22 -13.14 -9.12
CA VAL A 679 -24.88 -12.92 -8.55
C VAL A 679 -24.28 -14.26 -8.18
N ILE A 680 -23.16 -14.61 -8.83
CA ILE A 680 -22.44 -15.88 -8.69
C ILE A 680 -21.00 -15.57 -8.24
N PRO A 681 -20.78 -15.35 -6.94
CA PRO A 681 -19.49 -14.99 -6.35
C PRO A 681 -18.55 -16.21 -6.19
N PRO A 682 -17.25 -16.00 -5.91
CA PRO A 682 -16.30 -17.04 -5.58
C PRO A 682 -16.26 -17.29 -4.07
N TRP A 683 -15.44 -18.24 -3.64
CA TRP A 683 -15.24 -18.57 -2.21
C TRP A 683 -14.10 -17.80 -1.54
N ASN A 684 -13.14 -17.26 -2.30
CA ASN A 684 -11.91 -16.68 -1.75
C ASN A 684 -12.07 -15.24 -1.21
N PHE A 685 -13.06 -14.52 -1.72
CA PHE A 685 -13.56 -13.27 -1.13
C PHE A 685 -15.07 -13.41 -0.90
N PRO A 686 -15.47 -14.17 0.13
CA PRO A 686 -16.86 -14.54 0.36
C PRO A 686 -17.73 -13.43 1.00
N ILE A 687 -17.13 -12.29 1.34
CA ILE A 687 -17.81 -11.10 1.88
C ILE A 687 -17.84 -10.00 0.81
N ALA A 688 -16.68 -9.54 0.34
CA ALA A 688 -16.60 -8.33 -0.49
C ALA A 688 -17.17 -8.51 -1.89
N ILE A 689 -16.77 -9.57 -2.61
CA ILE A 689 -17.21 -9.81 -3.99
C ILE A 689 -18.73 -10.07 -4.08
N PRO A 690 -19.35 -10.94 -3.26
CA PRO A 690 -20.81 -11.05 -3.25
C PRO A 690 -21.48 -9.73 -2.86
N CYS A 691 -20.94 -9.02 -1.85
CA CYS A 691 -21.50 -7.73 -1.44
C CYS A 691 -21.46 -6.71 -2.58
N GLY A 692 -20.34 -6.62 -3.31
CA GLY A 692 -20.17 -5.72 -4.44
C GLY A 692 -21.17 -6.02 -5.57
N GLY A 693 -21.33 -7.29 -5.95
CA GLY A 693 -22.30 -7.69 -6.97
C GLY A 693 -23.75 -7.40 -6.56
N ILE A 694 -24.12 -7.75 -5.32
CA ILE A 694 -25.45 -7.46 -4.76
C ILE A 694 -25.68 -5.94 -4.72
N ALA A 695 -24.74 -5.18 -4.16
CA ALA A 695 -24.87 -3.75 -3.97
C ALA A 695 -24.96 -2.99 -5.29
N ALA A 696 -24.15 -3.34 -6.30
CA ALA A 696 -24.21 -2.69 -7.60
C ALA A 696 -25.57 -2.93 -8.29
N ALA A 697 -26.05 -4.17 -8.29
CA ALA A 697 -27.32 -4.53 -8.90
C ALA A 697 -28.51 -3.88 -8.18
N LEU A 698 -28.52 -3.94 -6.84
CA LEU A 698 -29.54 -3.30 -6.02
C LEU A 698 -29.52 -1.78 -6.19
N ALA A 699 -28.36 -1.14 -6.18
CA ALA A 699 -28.24 0.32 -6.33
C ALA A 699 -28.81 0.80 -7.68
N ALA A 700 -28.56 0.04 -8.76
CA ALA A 700 -29.15 0.30 -10.07
C ALA A 700 -30.67 0.09 -10.13
N GLY A 701 -31.28 -0.56 -9.13
CA GLY A 701 -32.72 -0.80 -9.02
C GLY A 701 -33.16 -2.21 -9.40
N ASN A 702 -32.25 -3.17 -9.55
CA ASN A 702 -32.57 -4.54 -9.97
C ASN A 702 -32.92 -5.44 -8.78
N CYS A 703 -33.72 -6.49 -9.02
CA CYS A 703 -33.87 -7.60 -8.08
C CYS A 703 -32.70 -8.58 -8.24
N VAL A 704 -32.26 -9.20 -7.13
CA VAL A 704 -31.05 -10.01 -7.06
C VAL A 704 -31.35 -11.43 -6.59
N ILE A 705 -30.80 -12.41 -7.30
CA ILE A 705 -30.74 -13.80 -6.87
C ILE A 705 -29.26 -14.13 -6.59
N LEU A 706 -28.91 -14.34 -5.32
CA LEU A 706 -27.57 -14.75 -4.92
C LEU A 706 -27.46 -16.28 -4.95
N LYS A 707 -26.55 -16.79 -5.79
CA LYS A 707 -26.14 -18.19 -5.81
C LYS A 707 -24.70 -18.27 -5.28
N PRO A 708 -24.49 -18.44 -3.96
CA PRO A 708 -23.15 -18.39 -3.36
C PRO A 708 -22.27 -19.57 -3.81
N ALA A 709 -20.96 -19.44 -3.58
CA ALA A 709 -20.04 -20.57 -3.68
C ALA A 709 -20.35 -21.62 -2.60
N SER A 710 -20.28 -22.90 -2.96
CA SER A 710 -20.64 -24.00 -2.06
C SER A 710 -19.72 -24.13 -0.84
N ASP A 711 -18.51 -23.58 -0.88
CA ASP A 711 -17.56 -23.63 0.23
C ASP A 711 -17.75 -22.52 1.26
N THR A 712 -18.54 -21.48 0.94
CA THR A 712 -18.68 -20.29 1.80
C THR A 712 -20.14 -19.84 1.97
N VAL A 713 -21.05 -20.81 1.98
CA VAL A 713 -22.50 -20.58 2.06
C VAL A 713 -22.90 -19.92 3.38
N TYR A 714 -22.22 -20.26 4.48
CA TYR A 714 -22.53 -19.66 5.78
C TYR A 714 -22.16 -18.17 5.80
N THR A 715 -21.00 -17.84 5.26
CA THR A 715 -20.57 -16.43 5.11
C THR A 715 -21.55 -15.64 4.25
N ALA A 716 -21.96 -16.18 3.10
CA ALA A 716 -22.91 -15.52 2.21
C ALA A 716 -24.31 -15.36 2.85
N TYR A 717 -24.75 -16.32 3.66
CA TYR A 717 -26.01 -16.20 4.39
C TYR A 717 -25.96 -15.08 5.43
N GLU A 718 -24.89 -14.98 6.22
CA GLU A 718 -24.72 -13.88 7.18
C GLU A 718 -24.66 -12.52 6.48
N LEU A 719 -24.04 -12.44 5.29
CA LEU A 719 -24.07 -11.25 4.44
C LEU A 719 -25.50 -10.90 4.02
N CYS A 720 -26.29 -11.83 3.49
CA CYS A 720 -27.70 -11.57 3.15
C CYS A 720 -28.51 -11.08 4.36
N ARG A 721 -28.27 -11.65 5.55
CA ARG A 721 -28.91 -11.19 6.79
C ARG A 721 -28.58 -9.74 7.13
N VAL A 722 -27.38 -9.25 6.79
CA VAL A 722 -27.03 -7.82 6.94
C VAL A 722 -27.96 -6.95 6.09
N PHE A 723 -28.13 -7.29 4.81
CA PHE A 723 -29.01 -6.55 3.89
C PHE A 723 -30.47 -6.58 4.36
N TRP A 724 -30.97 -7.75 4.79
CA TRP A 724 -32.34 -7.89 5.28
C TRP A 724 -32.59 -7.11 6.58
N ARG A 725 -31.65 -7.13 7.54
CA ARG A 725 -31.75 -6.32 8.77
C ARG A 725 -31.76 -4.81 8.49
N ALA A 726 -31.01 -4.37 7.48
CA ALA A 726 -31.00 -2.97 7.04
C ALA A 726 -32.31 -2.53 6.34
N GLY A 727 -33.16 -3.49 5.94
CA GLY A 727 -34.47 -3.25 5.35
C GLY A 727 -34.62 -3.62 3.87
N VAL A 728 -33.62 -4.27 3.25
CA VAL A 728 -33.79 -4.81 1.89
C VAL A 728 -34.80 -5.98 1.96
N PRO A 729 -35.88 -5.97 1.17
CA PRO A 729 -36.86 -7.07 1.20
C PRO A 729 -36.25 -8.39 0.73
N ARG A 730 -36.72 -9.51 1.32
CA ARG A 730 -36.26 -10.87 0.98
C ARG A 730 -36.70 -11.29 -0.42
N GLU A 731 -37.79 -10.73 -0.92
CA GLU A 731 -38.28 -10.91 -2.29
C GLU A 731 -37.37 -10.22 -3.32
N VAL A 732 -36.66 -9.17 -2.90
CA VAL A 732 -35.73 -8.39 -3.74
C VAL A 732 -34.32 -8.97 -3.70
N LEU A 733 -33.83 -9.39 -2.54
CA LEU A 733 -32.57 -10.13 -2.38
C LEU A 733 -32.86 -11.54 -1.91
N GLN A 734 -32.86 -12.49 -2.85
CA GLN A 734 -33.11 -13.90 -2.60
C GLN A 734 -31.80 -14.68 -2.44
N PHE A 735 -31.80 -15.67 -1.54
CA PHE A 735 -30.64 -16.51 -1.21
C PHE A 735 -30.90 -17.94 -1.63
N MET A 736 -30.19 -18.39 -2.67
CA MET A 736 -30.45 -19.67 -3.34
C MET A 736 -29.15 -20.49 -3.52
N PRO A 737 -28.57 -21.02 -2.43
CA PRO A 737 -27.48 -21.99 -2.53
C PRO A 737 -27.92 -23.23 -3.31
N CYS A 738 -27.16 -23.57 -4.34
CA CYS A 738 -27.42 -24.74 -5.18
C CYS A 738 -26.11 -25.25 -5.82
N ALA A 739 -26.11 -26.48 -6.34
CA ALA A 739 -25.00 -26.96 -7.14
C ALA A 739 -24.75 -26.06 -8.38
N GLY A 740 -23.49 -25.96 -8.80
CA GLY A 740 -23.13 -25.26 -10.05
C GLY A 740 -23.71 -25.95 -11.28
N SER A 741 -23.70 -27.28 -11.30
CA SER A 741 -24.41 -28.09 -12.29
C SER A 741 -25.91 -28.15 -11.99
N GLY A 742 -26.72 -28.41 -13.02
CA GLY A 742 -28.17 -28.54 -12.86
C GLY A 742 -28.86 -27.19 -12.61
N VAL A 743 -29.25 -26.91 -11.36
CA VAL A 743 -30.04 -25.71 -11.00
C VAL A 743 -29.25 -24.42 -11.20
N GLY A 744 -27.98 -24.35 -10.79
CA GLY A 744 -27.16 -23.15 -10.95
C GLY A 744 -26.90 -22.79 -12.42
N ALA A 745 -26.63 -23.80 -13.25
CA ALA A 745 -26.48 -23.62 -14.70
C ALA A 745 -27.78 -23.13 -15.35
N ARG A 746 -28.93 -23.64 -14.90
CA ARG A 746 -30.25 -23.20 -15.37
C ARG A 746 -30.57 -21.78 -14.94
N LEU A 747 -30.20 -21.35 -13.73
CA LEU A 747 -30.32 -19.95 -13.30
C LEU A 747 -29.58 -19.03 -14.27
N ALA A 748 -28.28 -19.28 -14.50
CA ALA A 748 -27.46 -18.42 -15.35
C ALA A 748 -27.97 -18.36 -16.80
N ALA A 749 -28.48 -19.47 -17.33
CA ALA A 749 -29.01 -19.56 -18.69
C ALA A 749 -30.49 -19.14 -18.82
N HIS A 750 -31.17 -18.73 -17.73
CA HIS A 750 -32.61 -18.48 -17.78
C HIS A 750 -32.93 -17.17 -18.53
N PRO A 751 -33.89 -17.15 -19.48
CA PRO A 751 -34.20 -15.97 -20.29
C PRO A 751 -34.59 -14.72 -19.49
N SER A 752 -35.30 -14.89 -18.37
CA SER A 752 -35.71 -13.81 -17.46
C SER A 752 -34.60 -13.29 -16.54
N VAL A 753 -33.36 -13.76 -16.68
CA VAL A 753 -32.19 -13.17 -16.03
C VAL A 753 -31.51 -12.25 -17.04
N ASP A 754 -31.52 -10.96 -16.71
CA ASP A 754 -31.10 -9.85 -17.60
C ASP A 754 -29.60 -9.55 -17.51
N ALA A 755 -28.96 -9.94 -16.40
CA ALA A 755 -27.52 -9.89 -16.23
C ALA A 755 -27.02 -10.99 -15.29
N VAL A 756 -25.83 -11.52 -15.58
CA VAL A 756 -25.13 -12.47 -14.69
C VAL A 756 -23.79 -11.84 -14.28
N ILE A 757 -23.61 -11.63 -12.99
CA ILE A 757 -22.32 -11.27 -12.41
C ILE A 757 -21.64 -12.56 -11.98
N LEU A 758 -20.53 -12.90 -12.63
CA LEU A 758 -19.71 -14.05 -12.28
C LEU A 758 -18.36 -13.57 -11.77
N THR A 759 -17.90 -14.15 -10.67
CA THR A 759 -16.47 -14.15 -10.38
C THR A 759 -15.99 -15.56 -10.13
N GLY A 760 -15.07 -16.05 -10.95
CA GLY A 760 -14.67 -17.45 -10.92
C GLY A 760 -13.74 -17.84 -12.07
N GLY A 761 -13.66 -19.14 -12.37
CA GLY A 761 -12.72 -19.64 -13.38
C GLY A 761 -13.13 -19.27 -14.82
N THR A 762 -12.14 -19.00 -15.67
CA THR A 762 -12.29 -18.73 -17.11
C THR A 762 -13.12 -19.81 -17.82
N ASP A 763 -12.88 -21.08 -17.51
CA ASP A 763 -13.66 -22.21 -18.05
C ASP A 763 -15.16 -22.15 -17.70
N THR A 764 -15.51 -21.58 -16.55
CA THR A 764 -16.91 -21.45 -16.12
C THR A 764 -17.61 -20.37 -16.95
N ALA A 765 -16.96 -19.22 -17.13
CA ALA A 765 -17.49 -18.14 -17.98
C ALA A 765 -17.74 -18.62 -19.42
N LEU A 766 -16.76 -19.30 -20.02
CA LEU A 766 -16.88 -19.85 -21.37
C LEU A 766 -17.98 -20.92 -21.49
N LYS A 767 -18.15 -21.79 -20.49
CA LYS A 767 -19.25 -22.77 -20.46
C LYS A 767 -20.62 -22.10 -20.37
N MET A 768 -20.75 -21.02 -19.58
CA MET A 768 -22.00 -20.28 -19.50
C MET A 768 -22.32 -19.61 -20.84
N LEU A 769 -21.35 -18.95 -21.48
CA LEU A 769 -21.51 -18.37 -22.81
C LEU A 769 -21.83 -19.42 -23.88
N ALA A 770 -21.24 -20.62 -23.80
CA ALA A 770 -21.58 -21.70 -24.71
C ALA A 770 -23.04 -22.19 -24.53
N ALA A 771 -23.56 -22.15 -23.30
CA ALA A 771 -24.94 -22.56 -22.99
C ALA A 771 -25.97 -21.49 -23.39
N ARG A 772 -25.66 -20.20 -23.21
CA ARG A 772 -26.47 -19.05 -23.62
C ARG A 772 -25.57 -17.97 -24.26
N PRO A 773 -25.34 -18.03 -25.58
CA PRO A 773 -24.42 -17.11 -26.28
C PRO A 773 -24.79 -15.62 -26.23
N ASP A 774 -26.07 -15.31 -26.05
CA ASP A 774 -26.63 -13.96 -25.95
C ASP A 774 -26.71 -13.45 -24.49
N MET A 775 -26.18 -14.20 -23.52
CA MET A 775 -26.18 -13.81 -22.12
C MET A 775 -25.37 -12.53 -21.90
N ASN A 776 -25.94 -11.59 -21.15
CA ASN A 776 -25.22 -10.44 -20.62
C ASN A 776 -24.36 -10.87 -19.41
N LEU A 777 -23.22 -11.47 -19.72
CA LEU A 777 -22.25 -11.96 -18.73
C LEU A 777 -21.22 -10.89 -18.40
N LEU A 778 -21.10 -10.62 -17.11
CA LEU A 778 -20.12 -9.74 -16.50
C LEU A 778 -19.23 -10.63 -15.65
N ALA A 779 -18.18 -11.18 -16.26
CA ALA A 779 -17.32 -12.14 -15.58
C ALA A 779 -15.92 -11.58 -15.32
N GLU A 780 -15.60 -11.40 -14.05
CA GLU A 780 -14.22 -11.27 -13.59
C GLU A 780 -13.67 -12.68 -13.39
N THR A 781 -12.55 -12.98 -14.03
CA THR A 781 -11.96 -14.32 -14.00
C THR A 781 -10.50 -14.26 -13.58
N GLY A 782 -9.87 -15.42 -13.53
CA GLY A 782 -8.55 -15.61 -12.98
C GLY A 782 -7.43 -14.76 -13.60
N GLY A 783 -6.29 -14.80 -12.92
CA GLY A 783 -5.08 -14.09 -13.28
C GLY A 783 -3.90 -15.04 -13.41
N LYS A 784 -2.97 -14.69 -14.31
CA LYS A 784 -1.60 -15.23 -14.28
C LYS A 784 -0.65 -14.07 -14.01
N ASP A 785 -0.84 -13.46 -12.85
CA ASP A 785 -0.22 -12.19 -12.52
C ASP A 785 1.27 -12.32 -12.27
N ALA A 786 1.97 -11.25 -12.63
CA ALA A 786 3.42 -11.18 -12.58
C ALA A 786 3.90 -9.92 -11.86
N THR A 787 5.00 -10.07 -11.12
CA THR A 787 5.82 -8.94 -10.66
C THR A 787 7.15 -8.99 -11.40
N ILE A 788 7.51 -7.92 -12.09
CA ILE A 788 8.80 -7.73 -12.74
C ILE A 788 9.72 -7.00 -11.77
N VAL A 789 10.94 -7.50 -11.59
CA VAL A 789 11.98 -6.83 -10.77
C VAL A 789 13.19 -6.54 -11.63
N THR A 790 13.54 -5.26 -11.75
CA THR A 790 14.69 -4.82 -12.55
C THR A 790 15.93 -4.60 -11.68
N ALA A 791 17.08 -4.39 -12.31
CA ALA A 791 18.33 -4.06 -11.61
C ALA A 791 18.25 -2.76 -10.79
N MET A 792 17.27 -1.90 -11.07
CA MET A 792 17.04 -0.62 -10.40
C MET A 792 16.09 -0.71 -9.20
N ALA A 793 15.57 -1.89 -8.89
CA ALA A 793 14.63 -2.11 -7.79
C ALA A 793 15.28 -1.95 -6.40
N ASP A 794 14.48 -1.52 -5.42
CA ASP A 794 14.79 -1.78 -4.02
C ASP A 794 14.47 -3.23 -3.67
N ARG A 795 15.51 -4.07 -3.64
CA ARG A 795 15.39 -5.53 -3.56
C ARG A 795 14.69 -6.03 -2.30
N ASP A 796 14.95 -5.39 -1.16
CA ASP A 796 14.32 -5.75 0.12
C ASP A 796 12.81 -5.42 0.09
N GLN A 797 12.47 -4.25 -0.44
CA GLN A 797 11.08 -3.83 -0.63
C GLN A 797 10.36 -4.75 -1.63
N ALA A 798 11.01 -5.08 -2.75
CA ALA A 798 10.49 -6.00 -3.74
C ALA A 798 10.16 -7.37 -3.12
N ILE A 799 11.07 -7.97 -2.35
CA ILE A 799 10.82 -9.25 -1.67
C ILE A 799 9.63 -9.13 -0.72
N LYS A 800 9.54 -8.07 0.09
CA LYS A 800 8.41 -7.83 0.99
C LYS A 800 7.07 -7.77 0.23
N ASN A 801 7.04 -7.04 -0.89
CA ASN A 801 5.85 -6.91 -1.73
C ASN A 801 5.47 -8.23 -2.41
N ILE A 802 6.46 -9.00 -2.87
CA ILE A 802 6.28 -10.32 -3.48
C ILE A 802 5.71 -11.31 -2.46
N LEU A 803 6.22 -11.35 -1.23
CA LEU A 803 5.71 -12.24 -0.18
C LEU A 803 4.23 -11.99 0.11
N HIS A 804 3.85 -10.72 0.27
CA HIS A 804 2.46 -10.33 0.49
C HIS A 804 1.58 -10.74 -0.70
N SER A 805 2.03 -10.45 -1.93
CA SER A 805 1.24 -10.66 -3.14
C SER A 805 1.12 -12.14 -3.52
N ALA A 806 2.17 -12.94 -3.31
CA ALA A 806 2.20 -14.35 -3.70
C ALA A 806 1.53 -15.29 -2.67
N PHE A 807 1.65 -14.97 -1.37
CA PHE A 807 1.27 -15.91 -0.30
C PHE A 807 0.17 -15.41 0.63
N GLY A 808 -0.25 -14.14 0.51
CA GLY A 808 -1.46 -13.64 1.17
C GLY A 808 -2.68 -14.50 0.82
N HIS A 809 -3.48 -14.85 1.82
CA HIS A 809 -4.56 -15.85 1.72
C HIS A 809 -4.13 -17.17 1.03
N SER A 810 -2.88 -17.59 1.26
CA SER A 810 -2.28 -18.81 0.69
C SER A 810 -2.24 -18.81 -0.85
N GLY A 811 -2.10 -17.63 -1.46
CA GLY A 811 -2.06 -17.46 -2.91
C GLY A 811 -3.43 -17.69 -3.59
N GLN A 812 -4.52 -17.76 -2.82
CA GLN A 812 -5.89 -17.96 -3.32
C GLN A 812 -6.55 -16.63 -3.68
N LYS A 813 -5.80 -15.74 -4.35
CA LYS A 813 -6.32 -14.46 -4.86
C LYS A 813 -6.22 -14.48 -6.38
N CYS A 814 -7.23 -13.95 -7.05
CA CYS A 814 -7.16 -13.76 -8.50
C CYS A 814 -6.02 -12.82 -8.91
N SER A 815 -5.59 -11.93 -8.01
CA SER A 815 -4.49 -10.97 -8.18
C SER A 815 -3.14 -11.44 -7.60
N ALA A 816 -3.04 -12.70 -7.15
CA ALA A 816 -1.83 -13.18 -6.51
C ALA A 816 -0.65 -13.20 -7.50
N THR A 817 0.50 -12.66 -7.09
CA THR A 817 1.74 -12.78 -7.88
C THR A 817 2.14 -14.24 -7.98
N SER A 818 1.84 -14.85 -9.13
CA SER A 818 2.18 -16.25 -9.41
C SER A 818 3.47 -16.38 -10.23
N LEU A 819 3.85 -15.32 -10.94
CA LEU A 819 5.09 -15.20 -11.70
C LEU A 819 5.98 -14.10 -11.13
N LEU A 820 7.21 -14.43 -10.80
CA LEU A 820 8.26 -13.47 -10.50
C LEU A 820 9.24 -13.44 -11.67
N ILE A 821 9.25 -12.34 -12.43
CA ILE A 821 10.13 -12.19 -13.58
C ILE A 821 11.27 -11.28 -13.19
N LEU A 822 12.47 -11.85 -13.14
CA LEU A 822 13.67 -11.13 -12.72
C LEU A 822 14.50 -10.78 -13.96
N GLU A 823 14.91 -9.52 -14.05
CA GLU A 823 15.98 -9.14 -14.98
C GLU A 823 17.24 -9.96 -14.68
N ALA A 824 18.03 -10.27 -15.72
CA ALA A 824 19.19 -11.15 -15.64
C ALA A 824 20.13 -10.86 -14.44
N GLU A 825 20.39 -9.59 -14.12
CA GLU A 825 21.24 -9.22 -12.98
C GLU A 825 20.63 -9.67 -11.64
N VAL A 826 19.33 -9.47 -11.45
CA VAL A 826 18.61 -9.85 -10.21
C VAL A 826 18.44 -11.36 -10.13
N TYR A 827 18.15 -12.02 -11.26
CA TYR A 827 18.02 -13.47 -11.33
C TYR A 827 19.33 -14.20 -10.97
N GLU A 828 20.47 -13.64 -11.38
CA GLU A 828 21.79 -14.19 -11.11
C GLU A 828 22.31 -13.82 -9.70
N ASP A 829 21.58 -12.98 -8.96
CA ASP A 829 21.96 -12.55 -7.63
C ASP A 829 21.61 -13.60 -6.56
N ALA A 830 22.64 -14.28 -6.06
CA ALA A 830 22.50 -15.28 -5.00
C ALA A 830 21.93 -14.69 -3.71
N GLU A 831 22.25 -13.43 -3.38
CA GLU A 831 21.78 -12.74 -2.18
C GLU A 831 20.26 -12.53 -2.26
N PHE A 832 19.78 -11.96 -3.38
CA PHE A 832 18.34 -11.81 -3.63
C PHE A 832 17.60 -13.14 -3.51
N ARG A 833 18.12 -14.19 -4.16
CA ARG A 833 17.52 -15.54 -4.12
C ARG A 833 17.48 -16.08 -2.68
N ASN A 834 18.56 -15.94 -1.92
CA ASN A 834 18.66 -16.45 -0.56
C ASN A 834 17.70 -15.71 0.38
N THR A 835 17.66 -14.37 0.33
CA THR A 835 16.76 -13.55 1.14
C THR A 835 15.30 -13.84 0.82
N LEU A 836 14.94 -14.01 -0.46
CA LEU A 836 13.60 -14.45 -0.84
C LEU A 836 13.27 -15.83 -0.25
N CYS A 837 14.19 -16.79 -0.35
CA CYS A 837 13.95 -18.14 0.15
C CYS A 837 13.82 -18.20 1.68
N ASP A 838 14.67 -17.49 2.42
CA ASP A 838 14.60 -17.38 3.88
C ASP A 838 13.25 -16.77 4.30
N ALA A 839 12.89 -15.63 3.69
CA ALA A 839 11.64 -14.97 4.01
C ALA A 839 10.41 -15.83 3.71
N VAL A 840 10.42 -16.60 2.62
CA VAL A 840 9.35 -17.57 2.30
C VAL A 840 9.26 -18.69 3.34
N ARG A 841 10.39 -19.26 3.77
CA ARG A 841 10.42 -20.33 4.78
C ARG A 841 9.97 -19.83 6.16
N SER A 842 10.13 -18.54 6.42
CA SER A 842 9.84 -17.90 7.69
C SER A 842 8.36 -17.58 7.89
N LEU A 843 7.54 -17.63 6.84
CA LEU A 843 6.10 -17.40 6.95
C LEU A 843 5.44 -18.45 7.84
N ALA A 844 4.74 -17.99 8.88
CA ALA A 844 4.00 -18.87 9.78
C ALA A 844 2.80 -19.52 9.04
N VAL A 845 2.89 -20.83 8.83
CA VAL A 845 1.85 -21.64 8.17
C VAL A 845 1.02 -22.34 9.25
N GLY A 846 -0.30 -22.15 9.25
CA GLY A 846 -1.12 -22.65 10.35
C GLY A 846 -2.62 -22.56 10.14
N SER A 847 -3.34 -22.92 11.20
CA SER A 847 -4.80 -22.77 11.31
C SER A 847 -5.17 -21.29 11.27
N ALA A 848 -6.27 -20.92 10.61
CA ALA A 848 -6.77 -19.54 10.64
C ALA A 848 -7.21 -19.08 12.06
N TRP A 849 -7.46 -20.04 12.96
CA TRP A 849 -7.74 -19.83 14.37
C TRP A 849 -6.49 -19.42 15.19
N ASP A 850 -5.29 -19.67 14.67
CA ASP A 850 -4.03 -19.24 15.29
C ASP A 850 -3.65 -17.84 14.79
N ARG A 851 -3.54 -16.90 15.74
CA ARG A 851 -3.23 -15.48 15.48
C ARG A 851 -1.86 -15.25 14.85
N ARG A 852 -0.93 -16.21 14.98
CA ARG A 852 0.40 -16.15 14.36
C ARG A 852 0.36 -16.43 12.87
N THR A 853 -0.64 -17.17 12.40
CA THR A 853 -0.73 -17.63 11.02
C THR A 853 -0.69 -16.47 10.03
N ARG A 854 0.22 -16.59 9.06
CA ARG A 854 0.33 -15.71 7.87
C ARG A 854 -0.18 -16.41 6.61
N VAL A 855 0.03 -17.73 6.53
CA VAL A 855 -0.42 -18.59 5.43
C VAL A 855 -1.40 -19.61 6.01
N GLY A 856 -2.70 -19.40 5.72
CA GLY A 856 -3.79 -20.24 6.21
C GLY A 856 -3.98 -21.54 5.40
N PRO A 857 -5.03 -22.32 5.68
CA PRO A 857 -5.36 -23.48 4.87
C PRO A 857 -5.83 -23.08 3.46
N LEU A 858 -5.62 -23.98 2.51
CA LEU A 858 -6.37 -23.97 1.25
C LEU A 858 -7.84 -24.33 1.53
N ILE A 859 -8.77 -23.75 0.76
CA ILE A 859 -10.20 -24.04 0.90
C ILE A 859 -10.52 -25.53 0.72
N ARG A 860 -9.74 -26.21 -0.13
CA ARG A 860 -9.81 -27.64 -0.39
C ARG A 860 -8.40 -28.22 -0.51
N PRO A 861 -8.21 -29.52 -0.24
CA PRO A 861 -6.95 -30.20 -0.52
C PRO A 861 -6.53 -30.01 -2.00
N PRO A 862 -5.22 -29.83 -2.28
CA PRO A 862 -4.74 -29.70 -3.65
C PRO A 862 -5.17 -30.86 -4.54
N ALA A 863 -5.66 -30.53 -5.74
CA ALA A 863 -5.99 -31.50 -6.78
C ALA A 863 -5.71 -30.89 -8.16
N GLY A 864 -5.61 -31.73 -9.19
CA GLY A 864 -5.49 -31.30 -10.59
C GLY A 864 -4.29 -30.39 -10.82
N VAL A 865 -4.54 -29.19 -11.37
CA VAL A 865 -3.48 -28.23 -11.72
C VAL A 865 -2.67 -27.78 -10.51
N LEU A 866 -3.30 -27.55 -9.36
CA LEU A 866 -2.61 -27.10 -8.14
C LEU A 866 -1.74 -28.21 -7.56
N GLU A 867 -2.22 -29.44 -7.53
CA GLU A 867 -1.43 -30.59 -7.06
C GLU A 867 -0.18 -30.79 -7.92
N ARG A 868 -0.31 -30.73 -9.25
CA ARG A 868 0.83 -30.76 -10.17
C ARG A 868 1.78 -29.60 -9.89
N GLY A 869 1.27 -28.38 -9.76
CA GLY A 869 2.06 -27.18 -9.45
C GLY A 869 2.86 -27.29 -8.15
N LEU A 870 2.32 -27.96 -7.13
CA LEU A 870 2.96 -28.18 -5.83
C LEU A 870 3.96 -29.34 -5.80
N LYS A 871 3.79 -30.37 -6.65
CA LYS A 871 4.54 -31.63 -6.52
C LYS A 871 5.54 -31.90 -7.65
N GLU A 872 5.29 -31.39 -8.84
CA GLU A 872 6.05 -31.73 -10.04
C GLU A 872 6.94 -30.56 -10.49
N LEU A 873 8.03 -30.85 -11.19
CA LEU A 873 8.91 -29.88 -11.84
C LEU A 873 8.96 -30.18 -13.33
N ASP A 874 8.82 -29.16 -14.17
CA ASP A 874 9.08 -29.28 -15.61
C ASP A 874 10.61 -29.25 -15.87
N PRO A 875 11.09 -29.69 -17.05
CA PRO A 875 12.52 -29.66 -17.38
C PRO A 875 13.16 -28.27 -17.21
N GLY A 876 14.28 -28.21 -16.50
CA GLY A 876 14.99 -26.96 -16.19
C GLY A 876 14.52 -26.27 -14.90
N GLU A 877 13.37 -26.65 -14.35
CA GLU A 877 12.90 -26.15 -13.06
C GLU A 877 13.63 -26.80 -11.88
N SER A 878 13.75 -26.06 -10.79
CA SER A 878 14.23 -26.56 -9.50
C SER A 878 13.45 -25.93 -8.34
N TRP A 879 13.34 -26.63 -7.22
CA TRP A 879 12.78 -26.05 -5.99
C TRP A 879 13.84 -25.17 -5.31
N ALA A 880 13.58 -23.86 -5.24
CA ALA A 880 14.30 -22.96 -4.33
C ALA A 880 13.74 -23.06 -2.90
N VAL A 881 12.42 -23.23 -2.79
CA VAL A 881 11.71 -23.65 -1.58
C VAL A 881 10.69 -24.72 -1.98
N MET A 882 10.83 -25.94 -1.46
CA MET A 882 9.89 -27.01 -1.75
C MET A 882 8.67 -26.90 -0.82
N PRO A 883 7.43 -26.83 -1.36
CA PRO A 883 6.23 -26.80 -0.55
C PRO A 883 6.03 -28.14 0.16
N LYS A 884 5.52 -28.10 1.38
CA LYS A 884 5.28 -29.28 2.22
C LYS A 884 3.91 -29.20 2.86
N ARG A 885 3.21 -30.33 2.92
CA ARG A 885 2.03 -30.44 3.78
C ARG A 885 2.44 -30.27 5.24
N VAL A 886 1.68 -29.47 5.99
CA VAL A 886 1.96 -29.15 7.39
C VAL A 886 0.95 -29.86 8.30
N GLY A 887 1.47 -30.63 9.26
CA GLY A 887 0.64 -31.37 10.21
C GLY A 887 -0.28 -32.40 9.56
N SER A 888 -1.44 -32.67 10.19
CA SER A 888 -2.44 -33.64 9.72
C SER A 888 -3.50 -33.03 8.80
N ASN A 889 -3.61 -31.71 8.70
CA ASN A 889 -4.60 -31.07 7.83
C ASN A 889 -4.21 -31.25 6.34
N PRO A 890 -5.08 -31.82 5.47
CA PRO A 890 -4.78 -32.01 4.05
C PRO A 890 -4.76 -30.71 3.22
N GLY A 891 -5.44 -29.66 3.68
CA GLY A 891 -5.47 -28.34 3.04
C GLY A 891 -4.31 -27.43 3.46
N LEU A 892 -3.52 -27.80 4.46
CA LEU A 892 -2.46 -26.94 4.98
C LEU A 892 -1.11 -27.25 4.32
N TRP A 893 -0.59 -26.28 3.57
CA TRP A 893 0.64 -26.39 2.79
C TRP A 893 1.55 -25.19 2.99
N SER A 894 2.85 -25.43 3.14
CA SER A 894 3.84 -24.36 3.13
C SER A 894 3.99 -23.79 1.72
N PRO A 895 4.36 -22.51 1.61
CA PRO A 895 4.74 -21.89 0.34
C PRO A 895 5.82 -22.65 -0.43
N GLY A 896 5.73 -22.60 -1.75
CA GLY A 896 6.72 -23.15 -2.68
C GLY A 896 7.28 -22.08 -3.63
N VAL A 897 8.55 -22.21 -3.99
CA VAL A 897 9.23 -21.36 -4.98
C VAL A 897 9.95 -22.24 -6.00
N LYS A 898 9.50 -22.17 -7.25
CA LYS A 898 10.16 -22.81 -8.40
C LYS A 898 11.07 -21.82 -9.09
N TRP A 899 12.29 -22.25 -9.41
CA TRP A 899 13.31 -21.45 -10.08
C TRP A 899 13.65 -22.07 -11.43
N GLY A 900 13.89 -21.24 -12.45
CA GLY A 900 14.19 -21.71 -13.81
C GLY A 900 12.96 -22.02 -14.66
N VAL A 901 11.82 -21.40 -14.35
CA VAL A 901 10.58 -21.57 -15.12
C VAL A 901 10.77 -21.01 -16.53
N SER A 902 10.50 -21.84 -17.54
CA SER A 902 10.73 -21.50 -18.94
C SER A 902 9.50 -20.84 -19.59
N PRO A 903 9.69 -19.92 -20.56
CA PRO A 903 8.59 -19.37 -21.34
C PRO A 903 7.76 -20.47 -22.01
N GLY A 904 6.43 -20.34 -21.94
CA GLY A 904 5.47 -21.31 -22.49
C GLY A 904 5.29 -22.61 -21.69
N SER A 905 6.01 -22.80 -20.58
CA SER A 905 5.86 -23.96 -19.69
C SER A 905 4.49 -24.02 -18.99
N PHE A 906 4.20 -25.13 -18.32
CA PHE A 906 2.97 -25.28 -17.53
C PHE A 906 2.85 -24.19 -16.46
N MET A 907 3.94 -23.95 -15.72
CA MET A 907 3.97 -22.93 -14.65
C MET A 907 3.84 -21.50 -15.18
N HIS A 908 4.29 -21.23 -16.41
CA HIS A 908 4.11 -19.93 -17.06
C HIS A 908 2.66 -19.71 -17.51
N MET A 909 2.01 -20.73 -18.08
CA MET A 909 0.74 -20.57 -18.80
C MET A 909 -0.52 -20.92 -17.98
N THR A 910 -0.37 -21.51 -16.78
CA THR A 910 -1.48 -22.06 -16.00
C THR A 910 -1.66 -21.32 -14.67
N GLU A 911 -2.87 -20.83 -14.41
CA GLU A 911 -3.30 -20.35 -13.09
C GLU A 911 -3.48 -21.53 -12.13
N LEU A 912 -2.88 -21.44 -10.94
CA LEU A 912 -2.87 -22.54 -9.96
C LEU A 912 -3.75 -22.29 -8.74
N PHE A 913 -3.92 -21.03 -8.34
CA PHE A 913 -4.73 -20.63 -7.18
C PHE A 913 -4.28 -21.26 -5.86
N GLY A 914 -2.99 -21.13 -5.54
CA GLY A 914 -2.38 -21.64 -4.31
C GLY A 914 -0.96 -21.11 -4.09
N PRO A 915 -0.26 -21.52 -3.01
CA PRO A 915 0.93 -20.83 -2.52
C PRO A 915 2.21 -21.26 -3.26
N VAL A 916 2.25 -21.05 -4.58
CA VAL A 916 3.41 -21.40 -5.42
C VAL A 916 3.83 -20.21 -6.28
N LEU A 917 5.08 -19.78 -6.12
CA LEU A 917 5.71 -18.74 -6.92
C LEU A 917 6.62 -19.36 -7.99
N ALA A 918 6.42 -18.98 -9.26
CA ALA A 918 7.24 -19.39 -10.39
C ALA A 918 8.22 -18.26 -10.79
N VAL A 919 9.52 -18.51 -10.68
CA VAL A 919 10.56 -17.52 -10.99
C VAL A 919 11.14 -17.74 -12.38
N MET A 920 11.08 -16.70 -13.19
CA MET A 920 11.55 -16.66 -14.57
C MET A 920 12.69 -15.65 -14.74
N LYS A 921 13.56 -15.91 -15.71
CA LYS A 921 14.62 -14.99 -16.11
C LYS A 921 14.21 -14.22 -17.37
N ALA A 922 14.32 -12.89 -17.32
CA ALA A 922 14.25 -12.03 -18.49
C ALA A 922 15.63 -11.43 -18.83
N THR A 923 15.87 -11.11 -20.09
CA THR A 923 17.12 -10.47 -20.54
C THR A 923 17.16 -8.99 -20.19
N ASP A 924 16.00 -8.35 -20.27
CA ASP A 924 15.74 -6.93 -20.07
C ASP A 924 14.23 -6.74 -19.79
N LEU A 925 13.82 -5.50 -19.54
CA LEU A 925 12.43 -5.16 -19.23
C LEU A 925 11.46 -5.44 -20.40
N GLU A 926 11.87 -5.24 -21.65
CA GLU A 926 10.98 -5.48 -22.81
C GLU A 926 10.64 -6.96 -22.93
N HIS A 927 11.66 -7.82 -22.82
CA HIS A 927 11.45 -9.25 -22.79
C HIS A 927 10.59 -9.66 -21.57
N ALA A 928 10.81 -9.05 -20.40
CA ALA A 928 9.96 -9.31 -19.23
C ALA A 928 8.48 -8.97 -19.50
N ILE A 929 8.19 -7.81 -20.10
CA ILE A 929 6.83 -7.41 -20.51
C ILE A 929 6.22 -8.40 -21.50
N ASP A 930 7.01 -8.85 -22.48
CA ASP A 930 6.55 -9.80 -23.48
C ASP A 930 6.20 -11.16 -22.85
N LEU A 931 6.97 -11.62 -21.85
CA LEU A 931 6.66 -12.83 -21.07
C LEU A 931 5.31 -12.70 -20.34
N VAL A 932 5.06 -11.59 -19.65
CA VAL A 932 3.76 -11.37 -18.97
C VAL A 932 2.61 -11.40 -19.98
N ASN A 933 2.74 -10.66 -21.08
CA ASN A 933 1.70 -10.55 -22.10
C ASN A 933 1.43 -11.89 -22.83
N GLN A 934 2.40 -12.80 -22.91
CA GLN A 934 2.25 -14.12 -23.55
C GLN A 934 1.22 -15.02 -22.86
N THR A 935 0.94 -14.83 -21.57
CA THR A 935 -0.03 -15.65 -20.82
C THR A 935 -1.46 -15.52 -21.37
N GLY A 936 -1.77 -14.37 -22.00
CA GLY A 936 -3.09 -13.99 -22.48
C GLY A 936 -4.07 -13.54 -21.38
N TYR A 937 -3.64 -13.59 -20.11
CA TYR A 937 -4.32 -12.94 -18.99
C TYR A 937 -3.87 -11.48 -18.90
N GLY A 938 -4.57 -10.70 -18.07
CA GLY A 938 -4.27 -9.29 -17.90
C GLY A 938 -5.04 -8.67 -16.74
N LEU A 939 -4.99 -9.30 -15.57
CA LEU A 939 -5.67 -8.80 -14.37
C LEU A 939 -4.80 -7.78 -13.64
N THR A 940 -3.75 -8.24 -12.96
CA THR A 940 -2.77 -7.40 -12.26
C THR A 940 -1.36 -7.59 -12.80
N SER A 941 -0.54 -6.56 -12.71
CA SER A 941 0.89 -6.65 -12.99
C SER A 941 1.66 -5.66 -12.11
N GLY A 942 2.80 -6.09 -11.59
CA GLY A 942 3.68 -5.31 -10.73
C GLY A 942 5.01 -4.98 -11.41
N LEU A 943 5.55 -3.80 -11.15
CA LEU A 943 6.92 -3.42 -11.47
C LEU A 943 7.64 -2.92 -10.22
N GLU A 944 8.77 -3.54 -9.90
CA GLU A 944 9.71 -3.05 -8.90
C GLU A 944 10.88 -2.40 -9.65
N SER A 945 10.86 -1.07 -9.72
CA SER A 945 11.90 -0.24 -10.34
C SER A 945 11.82 1.20 -9.87
N LEU A 946 12.99 1.79 -9.61
CA LEU A 946 13.15 3.20 -9.28
C LEU A 946 13.48 4.08 -10.51
N ASP A 947 13.62 3.50 -11.70
CA ASP A 947 13.86 4.26 -12.95
C ASP A 947 12.52 4.62 -13.61
N ASP A 948 12.22 5.91 -13.67
CA ASP A 948 11.03 6.49 -14.29
C ASP A 948 10.88 6.11 -15.78
N ARG A 949 12.00 5.92 -16.49
CA ARG A 949 11.99 5.48 -17.89
C ARG A 949 11.51 4.04 -18.03
N GLU A 950 11.90 3.17 -17.10
CA GLU A 950 11.43 1.78 -17.03
C GLU A 950 9.94 1.74 -16.70
N GLN A 951 9.50 2.57 -15.74
CA GLN A 951 8.08 2.70 -15.39
C GLN A 951 7.25 3.15 -16.60
N ALA A 952 7.70 4.18 -17.33
CA ALA A 952 7.01 4.68 -18.52
C ALA A 952 6.94 3.62 -19.63
N LEU A 953 8.05 2.94 -19.92
CA LEU A 953 8.10 1.85 -20.90
C LEU A 953 7.12 0.73 -20.53
N TRP A 954 7.16 0.28 -19.28
CA TRP A 954 6.29 -0.76 -18.76
C TRP A 954 4.81 -0.38 -18.86
N GLN A 955 4.43 0.80 -18.37
CA GLN A 955 3.05 1.30 -18.44
C GLN A 955 2.51 1.39 -19.88
N SER A 956 3.38 1.65 -20.86
CA SER A 956 2.97 1.81 -22.27
C SER A 956 2.73 0.48 -23.00
N ARG A 957 3.41 -0.61 -22.59
CA ARG A 957 3.41 -1.91 -23.29
C ARG A 957 2.74 -3.04 -22.52
N ILE A 958 2.64 -2.96 -21.20
CA ILE A 958 2.03 -4.01 -20.38
C ILE A 958 0.51 -4.08 -20.62
N ARG A 959 -0.04 -5.29 -20.73
CA ARG A 959 -1.47 -5.53 -20.93
C ARG A 959 -2.10 -6.11 -19.65
N ALA A 960 -2.39 -5.24 -18.70
CA ALA A 960 -3.13 -5.60 -17.49
C ALA A 960 -4.07 -4.46 -17.06
N GLY A 961 -5.17 -4.82 -16.40
CA GLY A 961 -6.16 -3.87 -15.94
C GLY A 961 -5.73 -3.07 -14.70
N ASN A 962 -4.98 -3.70 -13.79
CA ASN A 962 -4.48 -3.07 -12.57
C ASN A 962 -2.94 -3.13 -12.56
N LEU A 963 -2.31 -1.96 -12.50
CA LEU A 963 -0.87 -1.78 -12.54
C LEU A 963 -0.36 -1.27 -11.20
N TYR A 964 0.71 -1.88 -10.70
CA TYR A 964 1.28 -1.55 -9.39
C TYR A 964 2.79 -1.31 -9.52
N ILE A 965 3.29 -0.19 -8.98
CA ILE A 965 4.72 0.17 -9.01
C ILE A 965 5.24 0.30 -7.58
N ASN A 966 6.33 -0.42 -7.28
CA ASN A 966 7.02 -0.43 -5.98
C ASN A 966 6.13 -0.77 -4.77
N ARG A 967 5.09 -1.56 -4.98
CA ARG A 967 4.09 -1.95 -3.97
C ARG A 967 3.51 -3.35 -4.27
N PRO A 968 2.81 -3.98 -3.29
CA PRO A 968 2.11 -5.24 -3.54
C PRO A 968 1.04 -5.12 -4.64
N THR A 969 0.79 -6.21 -5.36
CA THR A 969 -0.20 -6.27 -6.47
C THR A 969 -1.61 -6.66 -6.02
N THR A 970 -1.78 -6.98 -4.74
CA THR A 970 -3.06 -7.37 -4.13
C THR A 970 -3.61 -6.27 -3.22
N GLY A 971 -4.87 -6.40 -2.79
CA GLY A 971 -5.50 -5.43 -1.89
C GLY A 971 -5.92 -4.15 -2.61
N ALA A 972 -6.57 -4.30 -3.76
CA ALA A 972 -7.20 -3.18 -4.45
C ALA A 972 -8.31 -2.58 -3.56
N ILE A 973 -8.35 -1.26 -3.48
CA ILE A 973 -9.29 -0.50 -2.66
C ILE A 973 -10.25 0.24 -3.59
N VAL A 974 -11.55 0.18 -3.29
CA VAL A 974 -12.63 0.83 -4.06
C VAL A 974 -12.28 2.29 -4.35
N LEU A 975 -12.54 2.72 -5.59
CA LEU A 975 -12.20 4.01 -6.18
C LEU A 975 -10.70 4.35 -6.28
N ARG A 976 -9.84 3.89 -5.36
CA ARG A 976 -8.39 4.07 -5.46
C ARG A 976 -7.81 3.26 -6.60
N GLN A 977 -8.08 1.95 -6.61
CA GLN A 977 -7.68 1.05 -7.69
C GLN A 977 -8.86 0.20 -8.14
N PRO A 978 -9.86 0.77 -8.86
CA PRO A 978 -10.94 -0.01 -9.46
C PRO A 978 -10.42 -1.31 -10.08
N PHE A 979 -11.08 -2.41 -9.75
CA PHE A 979 -10.52 -3.73 -9.96
C PHE A 979 -11.20 -4.43 -11.14
N GLY A 980 -10.40 -4.95 -12.06
CA GLY A 980 -10.89 -5.74 -13.18
C GLY A 980 -9.84 -5.92 -14.27
N GLY A 981 -9.93 -7.00 -15.03
CA GLY A 981 -8.90 -7.40 -15.97
C GLY A 981 -9.16 -7.06 -17.44
N MET A 982 -8.30 -7.58 -18.29
CA MET A 982 -8.47 -7.64 -19.74
C MET A 982 -8.04 -9.01 -20.28
N GLY A 983 -8.31 -9.28 -21.56
CA GLY A 983 -7.99 -10.58 -22.16
C GLY A 983 -8.76 -11.70 -21.48
N LYS A 984 -8.08 -12.79 -21.10
CA LYS A 984 -8.71 -13.95 -20.43
C LYS A 984 -9.20 -13.67 -19.01
N SER A 985 -8.87 -12.51 -18.43
CA SER A 985 -9.23 -12.15 -17.05
C SER A 985 -10.59 -11.45 -16.95
N ALA A 986 -11.20 -11.00 -18.06
CA ALA A 986 -12.50 -10.34 -18.02
C ALA A 986 -13.34 -10.67 -19.26
N PHE A 987 -14.61 -11.00 -19.04
CA PHE A 987 -15.62 -11.16 -20.09
C PHE A 987 -16.75 -10.16 -19.88
N GLY A 988 -17.16 -9.48 -20.95
CA GLY A 988 -18.09 -8.36 -20.91
C GLY A 988 -17.44 -7.05 -21.38
N PRO A 989 -17.98 -5.89 -21.02
CA PRO A 989 -17.47 -4.60 -21.48
C PRO A 989 -16.09 -4.25 -20.89
N GLY A 990 -15.67 -4.88 -19.79
CA GLY A 990 -14.38 -4.61 -19.13
C GLY A 990 -14.40 -3.34 -18.28
N ILE A 991 -15.56 -3.05 -17.67
CA ILE A 991 -15.75 -1.97 -16.70
C ILE A 991 -15.50 -2.52 -15.30
N LYS A 992 -14.67 -1.82 -14.52
CA LYS A 992 -14.08 -2.35 -13.29
C LYS A 992 -15.00 -2.23 -12.08
N ALA A 993 -15.02 -3.26 -11.24
CA ALA A 993 -15.64 -3.21 -9.93
C ALA A 993 -14.98 -2.12 -9.06
N GLY A 994 -15.79 -1.41 -8.27
CA GLY A 994 -15.35 -0.31 -7.42
C GLY A 994 -14.98 0.95 -8.19
N GLY A 995 -15.22 0.97 -9.51
CA GLY A 995 -15.05 2.12 -10.39
C GLY A 995 -16.35 2.86 -10.67
N PRO A 996 -16.28 4.12 -11.16
CA PRO A 996 -17.43 5.00 -11.31
C PRO A 996 -18.47 4.52 -12.31
N ASN A 997 -18.11 3.59 -13.21
CA ASN A 997 -18.99 3.13 -14.27
C ASN A 997 -19.61 1.75 -14.01
N TYR A 998 -19.19 1.03 -12.96
CA TYR A 998 -19.59 -0.37 -12.77
C TYR A 998 -21.10 -0.56 -12.73
N VAL A 999 -21.79 0.34 -12.02
CA VAL A 999 -23.24 0.32 -11.84
C VAL A 999 -24.01 0.54 -13.15
N ALA A 1000 -23.43 1.30 -14.10
CA ALA A 1000 -24.07 1.59 -15.39
C ALA A 1000 -24.34 0.33 -16.21
N GLN A 1001 -23.59 -0.75 -15.97
CA GLN A 1001 -23.78 -2.04 -16.64
C GLN A 1001 -25.12 -2.73 -16.28
N PHE A 1002 -25.77 -2.28 -15.20
CA PHE A 1002 -27.04 -2.82 -14.69
C PHE A 1002 -28.22 -1.89 -14.96
N MET A 1003 -28.02 -0.91 -15.84
CA MET A 1003 -29.03 0.04 -16.28
C MET A 1003 -29.21 -0.04 -17.80
N ASP A 1004 -30.40 0.33 -18.25
CA ASP A 1004 -30.68 0.70 -19.64
C ASP A 1004 -30.80 2.22 -19.72
N PHE A 1005 -30.23 2.79 -20.77
CA PHE A 1005 -30.14 4.24 -20.95
C PHE A 1005 -30.88 4.66 -22.21
N SER A 1006 -31.63 5.76 -22.13
CA SER A 1006 -32.32 6.39 -23.26
C SER A 1006 -32.10 7.91 -23.24
N GLU A 1007 -32.30 8.57 -24.39
CA GLU A 1007 -32.17 10.03 -24.48
C GLU A 1007 -33.38 10.73 -23.84
N ALA A 1008 -33.15 11.62 -22.88
CA ALA A 1008 -34.18 12.52 -22.36
C ALA A 1008 -34.44 13.69 -23.34
N LYS A 1009 -35.55 14.43 -23.18
CA LYS A 1009 -35.90 15.58 -24.06
C LYS A 1009 -34.74 16.59 -24.20
N GLU A 1010 -34.62 17.13 -25.42
CA GLU A 1010 -33.45 17.84 -25.94
C GLU A 1010 -32.81 18.88 -25.01
N VAL A 1011 -31.49 18.78 -24.87
CA VAL A 1011 -30.65 19.86 -24.32
C VAL A 1011 -30.32 20.85 -25.45
N THR A 1012 -30.64 22.12 -25.24
CA THR A 1012 -30.38 23.21 -26.20
C THR A 1012 -28.92 23.65 -26.21
N GLY A 1013 -28.31 23.74 -27.39
CA GLY A 1013 -26.99 24.35 -27.59
C GLY A 1013 -26.45 24.16 -29.01
N THR A 1014 -25.69 25.13 -29.52
CA THR A 1014 -24.98 25.03 -30.80
C THR A 1014 -23.60 24.41 -30.53
N PRO A 1015 -23.31 23.20 -31.03
CA PRO A 1015 -22.06 22.51 -30.72
C PRO A 1015 -20.90 23.04 -31.57
N GLU A 1016 -19.78 23.41 -30.93
CA GLU A 1016 -18.48 23.51 -31.58
C GLU A 1016 -17.82 22.12 -31.58
N CYS A 1017 -17.36 21.68 -32.75
CA CYS A 1017 -16.57 20.44 -32.91
C CYS A 1017 -15.10 20.83 -33.01
N LYS A 1018 -14.24 20.26 -32.15
CA LYS A 1018 -12.82 20.58 -32.06
C LYS A 1018 -11.95 19.75 -33.00
N ASP A 1019 -12.24 18.47 -33.17
CA ASP A 1019 -11.50 17.58 -34.08
C ASP A 1019 -11.80 17.98 -35.54
N SER A 1020 -10.73 18.20 -36.31
CA SER A 1020 -10.82 18.71 -37.68
C SER A 1020 -11.44 17.70 -38.65
N LEU A 1021 -11.25 16.40 -38.43
CA LEU A 1021 -11.82 15.35 -39.28
C LEU A 1021 -13.30 15.16 -38.99
N LEU A 1022 -13.71 15.24 -37.72
CA LEU A 1022 -15.13 15.23 -37.34
C LEU A 1022 -15.84 16.51 -37.79
N ALA A 1023 -15.19 17.67 -37.69
CA ALA A 1023 -15.72 18.93 -38.22
C ALA A 1023 -15.90 18.88 -39.74
N ALA A 1024 -14.93 18.33 -40.47
CA ALA A 1024 -15.03 18.10 -41.91
C ALA A 1024 -16.16 17.12 -42.24
N LEU A 1025 -16.28 16.01 -41.52
CA LEU A 1025 -17.37 15.04 -41.69
C LEU A 1025 -18.74 15.70 -41.49
N LEU A 1026 -18.90 16.52 -40.45
CA LEU A 1026 -20.15 17.25 -40.19
C LEU A 1026 -20.42 18.32 -41.27
N GLY A 1027 -19.38 18.95 -41.81
CA GLY A 1027 -19.49 19.92 -42.90
C GLY A 1027 -19.96 19.27 -44.21
N GLU A 1028 -19.33 18.19 -44.62
CA GLU A 1028 -19.72 17.42 -45.82
C GLU A 1028 -21.14 16.85 -45.69
N LEU A 1029 -21.52 16.34 -44.51
CA LEU A 1029 -22.90 15.90 -44.26
C LEU A 1029 -23.93 17.02 -44.41
N ARG A 1030 -23.60 18.25 -44.00
CA ARG A 1030 -24.49 19.41 -44.18
C ARG A 1030 -24.65 19.76 -45.66
N LEU A 1031 -23.55 19.73 -46.43
CA LEU A 1031 -23.60 19.95 -47.87
C LEU A 1031 -24.45 18.88 -48.59
N GLU A 1032 -24.35 17.62 -48.14
CA GLU A 1032 -25.18 16.53 -48.65
C GLU A 1032 -26.66 16.73 -48.29
N ALA A 1033 -26.97 17.24 -47.09
CA ALA A 1033 -28.34 17.55 -46.66
C ALA A 1033 -28.96 18.75 -47.40
N GLU A 1034 -28.14 19.67 -47.91
CA GLU A 1034 -28.58 20.79 -48.75
C GLU A 1034 -28.79 20.37 -50.22
N SER A 1035 -28.03 19.38 -50.70
CA SER A 1035 -28.04 18.95 -52.10
C SER A 1035 -28.93 17.74 -52.40
N THR A 1036 -29.23 16.91 -51.40
CA THR A 1036 -30.07 15.71 -51.53
C THR A 1036 -31.27 15.75 -50.58
N ARG A 1037 -32.30 14.92 -50.83
CA ARG A 1037 -33.41 14.71 -49.87
C ARG A 1037 -33.14 13.54 -48.91
N GLU A 1038 -31.92 13.00 -48.90
CA GLU A 1038 -31.59 11.73 -48.24
C GLU A 1038 -31.01 11.90 -46.84
N VAL A 1039 -30.30 13.01 -46.59
CA VAL A 1039 -29.83 13.43 -45.27
C VAL A 1039 -30.63 14.65 -44.85
N THR A 1040 -31.18 14.67 -43.64
CA THR A 1040 -31.91 15.85 -43.17
C THR A 1040 -31.02 16.78 -42.34
N VAL A 1041 -31.32 18.08 -42.36
CA VAL A 1041 -30.66 19.07 -41.48
C VAL A 1041 -30.81 18.69 -40.00
N SER A 1042 -31.91 18.01 -39.65
CA SER A 1042 -32.15 17.45 -38.32
C SER A 1042 -31.12 16.39 -37.96
N ASP A 1043 -30.82 15.46 -38.86
CA ASP A 1043 -29.82 14.41 -38.64
C ASP A 1043 -28.42 15.00 -38.44
N CYS A 1044 -28.04 15.98 -39.27
CA CYS A 1044 -26.77 16.69 -39.13
C CYS A 1044 -26.68 17.44 -37.79
N THR A 1045 -27.78 18.03 -37.33
CA THR A 1045 -27.83 18.75 -36.05
C THR A 1045 -27.73 17.77 -34.89
N ARG A 1046 -28.45 16.65 -34.93
CA ARG A 1046 -28.41 15.59 -33.92
C ARG A 1046 -27.00 15.00 -33.80
N LEU A 1047 -26.40 14.62 -34.92
CA LEU A 1047 -25.03 14.09 -34.95
C LEU A 1047 -24.00 15.13 -34.46
N GLY A 1048 -24.12 16.40 -34.88
CA GLY A 1048 -23.23 17.45 -34.40
C GLY A 1048 -23.30 17.64 -32.88
N ARG A 1049 -24.49 17.54 -32.28
CA ARG A 1049 -24.66 17.57 -30.81
C ARG A 1049 -24.03 16.35 -30.14
N ALA A 1050 -24.20 15.17 -30.72
CA ALA A 1050 -23.59 13.94 -30.23
C ALA A 1050 -22.05 14.05 -30.22
N VAL A 1051 -21.45 14.48 -31.34
CA VAL A 1051 -20.00 14.68 -31.46
C VAL A 1051 -19.47 15.64 -30.39
N ALA A 1052 -20.10 16.80 -30.19
CA ALA A 1052 -19.67 17.71 -29.12
C ALA A 1052 -19.86 17.14 -27.72
N SER A 1053 -20.89 16.30 -27.50
CA SER A 1053 -21.06 15.57 -26.24
C SER A 1053 -19.96 14.52 -26.03
N PHE A 1054 -19.52 13.86 -27.10
CA PHE A 1054 -18.41 12.89 -27.08
C PHE A 1054 -17.09 13.59 -26.76
N GLU A 1055 -16.77 14.67 -27.47
CA GLU A 1055 -15.58 15.49 -27.20
C GLU A 1055 -15.59 16.04 -25.77
N ARG A 1056 -16.74 16.53 -25.27
CA ARG A 1056 -16.86 16.97 -23.88
C ARG A 1056 -16.63 15.85 -22.88
N ALA A 1057 -17.18 14.67 -23.12
CA ALA A 1057 -16.97 13.51 -22.24
C ALA A 1057 -15.50 13.05 -22.25
N MET A 1058 -14.81 13.14 -23.40
CA MET A 1058 -13.36 12.95 -23.46
C MET A 1058 -12.63 14.03 -22.65
N ASP A 1059 -12.99 15.31 -22.82
CA ASP A 1059 -12.36 16.42 -22.13
C ASP A 1059 -12.57 16.40 -20.61
N GLU A 1060 -13.71 15.92 -20.12
CA GLU A 1060 -14.09 15.98 -18.70
C GLU A 1060 -13.77 14.68 -17.94
N GLU A 1061 -13.89 13.52 -18.60
CA GLU A 1061 -13.83 12.21 -17.93
C GLU A 1061 -12.81 11.27 -18.59
N PHE A 1062 -12.98 10.95 -19.88
CA PHE A 1062 -12.29 9.80 -20.47
C PHE A 1062 -10.85 10.08 -20.93
N GLY A 1063 -10.54 11.31 -21.30
CA GLY A 1063 -9.21 11.76 -21.72
C GLY A 1063 -8.31 12.22 -20.57
N ARG A 1064 -8.78 12.18 -19.32
CA ARG A 1064 -8.03 12.59 -18.13
C ARG A 1064 -7.59 11.39 -17.30
N GLU A 1065 -6.48 11.58 -16.61
CA GLU A 1065 -6.07 10.74 -15.50
C GLU A 1065 -6.70 11.29 -14.20
N HIS A 1066 -7.25 10.40 -13.38
CA HIS A 1066 -7.97 10.76 -12.15
C HIS A 1066 -7.24 10.18 -10.94
N ASP A 1067 -6.67 11.04 -10.11
CA ASP A 1067 -6.26 10.71 -8.75
C ASP A 1067 -7.20 11.39 -7.77
N HIS A 1068 -8.20 10.63 -7.31
CA HIS A 1068 -9.31 11.15 -6.51
C HIS A 1068 -8.86 11.60 -5.11
N PHE A 1069 -8.00 10.81 -4.47
CA PHE A 1069 -7.64 11.03 -3.08
C PHE A 1069 -6.33 11.79 -2.93
N ARG A 1070 -5.41 11.73 -3.91
CA ARG A 1070 -4.08 12.38 -3.84
C ARG A 1070 -3.35 12.06 -2.54
N LEU A 1071 -3.28 10.77 -2.21
CA LEU A 1071 -2.70 10.27 -0.97
C LEU A 1071 -1.23 10.68 -0.83
N VAL A 1072 -0.77 10.77 0.42
CA VAL A 1072 0.63 11.07 0.73
C VAL A 1072 1.46 9.81 0.52
N GLY A 1073 2.41 9.87 -0.41
CA GLY A 1073 3.35 8.79 -0.72
C GLY A 1073 2.85 7.76 -1.73
N GLN A 1074 1.64 7.95 -2.28
CA GLN A 1074 1.10 7.03 -3.26
C GLN A 1074 0.15 7.73 -4.25
N ASP A 1075 0.42 7.54 -5.53
CA ASP A 1075 -0.49 7.92 -6.61
C ASP A 1075 -1.46 6.78 -6.89
N ASN A 1076 -2.71 7.14 -7.18
CA ASN A 1076 -3.80 6.19 -7.46
C ASN A 1076 -4.59 6.70 -8.67
N ILE A 1077 -4.05 6.42 -9.84
CA ILE A 1077 -4.53 6.95 -11.11
C ILE A 1077 -5.51 5.96 -11.72
N ARG A 1078 -6.72 6.45 -12.00
CA ARG A 1078 -7.66 5.80 -12.90
C ARG A 1078 -7.62 6.50 -14.25
N ARG A 1079 -7.49 5.73 -15.31
CA ARG A 1079 -7.47 6.23 -16.69
C ARG A 1079 -8.24 5.31 -17.63
N TYR A 1080 -8.42 5.77 -18.86
CA TYR A 1080 -9.07 5.01 -19.91
C TYR A 1080 -8.14 4.83 -21.11
N ARG A 1081 -8.18 3.64 -21.72
CA ARG A 1081 -7.40 3.28 -22.90
C ARG A 1081 -8.34 2.94 -24.04
N PRO A 1082 -8.03 3.29 -25.29
CA PRO A 1082 -8.83 2.81 -26.42
C PRO A 1082 -8.80 1.28 -26.47
N VAL A 1083 -9.92 0.67 -26.87
CA VAL A 1083 -10.00 -0.79 -27.12
C VAL A 1083 -9.04 -1.23 -28.25
N GLY A 1084 -8.65 -0.29 -29.10
CA GLY A 1084 -7.73 -0.49 -30.22
C GLY A 1084 -8.50 -0.59 -31.53
N GLU A 1085 -9.27 -1.67 -31.71
CA GLU A 1085 -10.10 -1.90 -32.90
C GLU A 1085 -11.54 -2.21 -32.49
N VAL A 1086 -12.50 -1.51 -33.11
CA VAL A 1086 -13.94 -1.69 -32.88
C VAL A 1086 -14.62 -2.00 -34.20
N TYR A 1087 -15.24 -3.18 -34.29
CA TYR A 1087 -16.08 -3.55 -35.42
C TYR A 1087 -17.43 -2.87 -35.28
N VAL A 1088 -17.67 -1.81 -36.06
CA VAL A 1088 -18.98 -1.17 -36.17
C VAL A 1088 -19.79 -1.98 -37.18
N ARG A 1089 -20.64 -2.87 -36.69
CA ARG A 1089 -21.46 -3.74 -37.56
C ARG A 1089 -22.74 -3.01 -37.94
N VAL A 1090 -22.90 -2.75 -39.23
CA VAL A 1090 -24.04 -2.04 -39.80
C VAL A 1090 -25.13 -3.04 -40.16
N HIS A 1091 -26.33 -2.82 -39.64
CA HIS A 1091 -27.55 -3.55 -40.00
C HIS A 1091 -28.37 -2.73 -41.02
N PRO A 1092 -29.16 -3.35 -41.92
CA PRO A 1092 -29.96 -2.63 -42.91
C PRO A 1092 -31.01 -1.66 -42.32
N ASP A 1093 -31.45 -1.95 -41.09
CA ASP A 1093 -32.41 -1.11 -40.34
C ASP A 1093 -31.73 0.01 -39.51
N ASP A 1094 -30.40 0.11 -39.52
CA ASP A 1094 -29.70 1.15 -38.76
C ASP A 1094 -29.99 2.54 -39.35
N GLU A 1095 -30.23 3.53 -38.50
CA GLU A 1095 -30.39 4.91 -38.95
C GLU A 1095 -29.04 5.53 -39.35
N LEU A 1096 -29.08 6.62 -40.12
CA LEU A 1096 -27.88 7.39 -40.44
C LEU A 1096 -27.16 7.84 -39.17
N PHE A 1097 -27.91 8.28 -38.16
CA PHE A 1097 -27.36 8.66 -36.87
C PHE A 1097 -26.59 7.50 -36.22
N ASP A 1098 -27.15 6.29 -36.18
CA ASP A 1098 -26.53 5.13 -35.52
C ASP A 1098 -25.17 4.79 -36.14
N ILE A 1099 -25.08 4.82 -37.46
CA ILE A 1099 -23.85 4.50 -38.20
C ILE A 1099 -22.79 5.58 -37.93
N PHE A 1100 -23.13 6.84 -38.15
CA PHE A 1100 -22.19 7.95 -38.05
C PHE A 1100 -21.77 8.24 -36.60
N ALA A 1101 -22.66 8.11 -35.63
CA ALA A 1101 -22.34 8.33 -34.22
C ALA A 1101 -21.35 7.28 -33.70
N ARG A 1102 -21.53 5.99 -34.04
CA ARG A 1102 -20.59 4.93 -33.64
C ARG A 1102 -19.19 5.14 -34.25
N VAL A 1103 -19.12 5.59 -35.50
CA VAL A 1103 -17.85 5.91 -36.19
C VAL A 1103 -17.22 7.20 -35.65
N ALA A 1104 -18.03 8.18 -35.26
CA ALA A 1104 -17.53 9.36 -34.57
C ALA A 1104 -16.97 9.00 -33.19
N ALA A 1105 -17.63 8.11 -32.44
CA ALA A 1105 -17.17 7.65 -31.13
C ALA A 1105 -15.82 6.92 -31.19
N THR A 1106 -15.58 6.08 -32.20
CA THR A 1106 -14.25 5.46 -32.39
C THR A 1106 -13.18 6.52 -32.61
N ARG A 1107 -13.48 7.55 -33.42
CA ARG A 1107 -12.55 8.66 -33.66
C ARG A 1107 -12.27 9.48 -32.39
N CYS A 1108 -13.32 9.85 -31.64
CA CYS A 1108 -13.19 10.58 -30.37
C CYS A 1108 -12.33 9.83 -29.34
N THR A 1109 -12.45 8.50 -29.28
CA THR A 1109 -11.70 7.67 -28.32
C THR A 1109 -10.30 7.28 -28.80
N GLY A 1110 -9.96 7.54 -30.06
CA GLY A 1110 -8.71 7.08 -30.67
C GLY A 1110 -8.69 5.59 -31.02
N SER A 1111 -9.86 4.94 -31.08
CA SER A 1111 -10.00 3.57 -31.58
C SER A 1111 -10.10 3.56 -33.10
N ARG A 1112 -9.59 2.50 -33.74
CA ARG A 1112 -9.76 2.25 -35.16
C ARG A 1112 -11.14 1.66 -35.43
N ALA A 1113 -11.88 2.28 -36.36
CA ALA A 1113 -13.18 1.77 -36.82
C ALA A 1113 -12.99 0.72 -37.91
N ILE A 1114 -13.62 -0.44 -37.74
CA ILE A 1114 -13.80 -1.42 -38.82
C ILE A 1114 -15.30 -1.46 -39.11
N VAL A 1115 -15.72 -0.70 -40.13
CA VAL A 1115 -17.11 -0.64 -40.56
C VAL A 1115 -17.41 -1.90 -41.34
N SER A 1116 -18.19 -2.79 -40.74
CA SER A 1116 -18.53 -4.08 -41.33
C SER A 1116 -19.99 -4.09 -41.76
N CYS A 1117 -20.26 -4.46 -43.01
CA CYS A 1117 -21.63 -4.61 -43.51
C CYS A 1117 -21.77 -5.86 -44.40
N ASP A 1118 -23.00 -6.32 -44.58
CA ASP A 1118 -23.30 -7.44 -45.47
C ASP A 1118 -23.21 -7.00 -46.95
N PRO A 1119 -22.44 -7.70 -47.81
CA PRO A 1119 -22.31 -7.33 -49.22
C PRO A 1119 -23.62 -7.41 -50.00
N ASP A 1120 -24.57 -8.25 -49.57
CA ASP A 1120 -25.86 -8.42 -50.24
C ASP A 1120 -26.90 -7.38 -49.78
N SER A 1121 -26.58 -6.59 -48.74
CA SER A 1121 -27.47 -5.59 -48.16
C SER A 1121 -26.73 -4.33 -47.68
N ILE A 1122 -25.91 -3.75 -48.55
CA ILE A 1122 -25.13 -2.54 -48.25
C ILE A 1122 -26.08 -1.38 -47.97
N HIS A 1123 -26.06 -0.88 -46.73
CA HIS A 1123 -26.80 0.31 -46.35
C HIS A 1123 -26.23 1.55 -47.06
N ARG A 1124 -27.09 2.35 -47.70
CA ARG A 1124 -26.67 3.52 -48.51
C ARG A 1124 -25.78 4.53 -47.77
N ALA A 1125 -25.97 4.68 -46.45
CA ALA A 1125 -25.18 5.60 -45.65
C ALA A 1125 -23.71 5.15 -45.50
N VAL A 1126 -23.40 3.87 -45.74
CA VAL A 1126 -22.03 3.34 -45.74
C VAL A 1126 -21.24 3.91 -46.91
N SER A 1127 -21.82 3.96 -48.11
CA SER A 1127 -21.16 4.55 -49.28
C SER A 1127 -20.90 6.05 -49.10
N LEU A 1128 -21.84 6.76 -48.46
CA LEU A 1128 -21.66 8.16 -48.10
C LEU A 1128 -20.53 8.33 -47.07
N LEU A 1129 -20.52 7.50 -46.02
CA LEU A 1129 -19.49 7.52 -45.00
C LEU A 1129 -18.10 7.23 -45.60
N GLU A 1130 -17.98 6.22 -46.47
CA GLU A 1130 -16.73 5.87 -47.16
C GLU A 1130 -16.19 7.05 -47.97
N LYS A 1131 -17.05 7.73 -48.73
CA LYS A 1131 -16.69 8.94 -49.48
C LYS A 1131 -16.22 10.08 -48.57
N ILE A 1132 -16.93 10.36 -47.47
CA ILE A 1132 -16.64 11.49 -46.57
C ILE A 1132 -15.38 11.22 -45.72
N THR A 1133 -15.09 9.95 -45.43
CA THR A 1133 -13.99 9.56 -44.53
C THR A 1133 -12.72 9.11 -45.25
N ASP A 1134 -12.61 9.31 -46.56
CA ASP A 1134 -11.41 8.96 -47.37
C ASP A 1134 -10.11 9.53 -46.76
N ALA A 1135 -10.18 10.73 -46.15
CA ALA A 1135 -9.05 11.38 -45.50
C ALA A 1135 -8.65 10.78 -44.13
N TRP A 1136 -9.37 9.79 -43.59
CA TRP A 1136 -9.17 9.26 -42.23
C TRP A 1136 -8.02 8.23 -42.11
N GLY A 1137 -7.24 8.00 -43.17
CA GLY A 1137 -5.89 7.41 -43.13
C GLY A 1137 -5.64 6.31 -42.09
N GLY A 1138 -6.16 5.10 -42.33
CA GLY A 1138 -5.95 3.93 -41.45
C GLY A 1138 -6.75 3.92 -40.14
N ALA A 1139 -7.38 5.04 -39.74
CA ALA A 1139 -8.28 5.11 -38.58
C ALA A 1139 -9.65 4.49 -38.85
N ILE A 1140 -10.01 4.29 -40.12
CA ILE A 1140 -11.24 3.60 -40.56
C ILE A 1140 -10.90 2.59 -41.66
N GLU A 1141 -11.58 1.44 -41.64
CA GLU A 1141 -11.52 0.40 -42.67
C GLU A 1141 -12.94 -0.12 -42.96
N PHE A 1142 -13.25 -0.39 -44.22
CA PHE A 1142 -14.54 -0.95 -44.65
C PHE A 1142 -14.38 -2.42 -45.03
N VAL A 1143 -15.17 -3.29 -44.40
CA VAL A 1143 -15.12 -4.75 -44.62
C VAL A 1143 -16.51 -5.27 -44.98
N TYR A 1144 -16.65 -5.74 -46.21
CA TYR A 1144 -17.88 -6.34 -46.74
C TYR A 1144 -17.86 -7.84 -46.48
N GLN A 1145 -18.62 -8.28 -45.48
CA GLN A 1145 -18.67 -9.69 -45.06
C GLN A 1145 -20.05 -10.06 -44.51
N SER A 1146 -20.48 -11.30 -44.77
CA SER A 1146 -21.73 -11.84 -44.21
C SER A 1146 -21.61 -12.06 -42.69
N ASP A 1147 -22.75 -12.24 -42.02
CA ASP A 1147 -22.77 -12.54 -40.58
C ASP A 1147 -22.00 -13.83 -40.23
N ALA A 1148 -22.07 -14.85 -41.09
CA ALA A 1148 -21.31 -16.09 -40.95
C ALA A 1148 -19.79 -15.86 -41.05
N GLN A 1149 -19.35 -14.99 -41.94
CA GLN A 1149 -17.94 -14.61 -42.07
C GLN A 1149 -17.46 -13.79 -40.86
N LEU A 1150 -18.29 -12.87 -40.37
CA LEU A 1150 -18.03 -12.13 -39.12
C LEU A 1150 -17.92 -13.08 -37.93
N ALA A 1151 -18.85 -14.02 -37.78
CA ALA A 1151 -18.84 -15.04 -36.73
C ALA A 1151 -17.55 -15.90 -36.79
N GLN A 1152 -17.10 -16.25 -37.99
CA GLN A 1152 -15.84 -16.96 -38.19
C GLN A 1152 -14.61 -16.09 -37.83
N ALA A 1153 -14.64 -14.80 -38.15
CA ALA A 1153 -13.59 -13.86 -37.80
C ALA A 1153 -13.49 -13.68 -36.26
N LEU A 1154 -14.63 -13.55 -35.59
CA LEU A 1154 -14.72 -13.50 -34.13
C LEU A 1154 -14.15 -14.77 -33.50
N CYS A 1155 -14.61 -15.94 -33.95
CA CYS A 1155 -14.11 -17.23 -33.46
C CYS A 1155 -12.60 -17.41 -33.68
N GLY A 1156 -12.03 -16.80 -34.72
CA GLY A 1156 -10.60 -16.81 -35.01
C GLY A 1156 -9.77 -15.76 -34.27
N GLY A 1157 -10.38 -14.96 -33.38
CA GLY A 1157 -9.70 -13.92 -32.60
C GLY A 1157 -9.27 -12.70 -33.41
N ARG A 1158 -9.84 -12.49 -34.60
CA ARG A 1158 -9.53 -11.34 -35.48
C ARG A 1158 -10.22 -10.04 -35.06
N ALA A 1159 -11.27 -10.11 -34.25
CA ALA A 1159 -12.02 -8.97 -33.75
C ALA A 1159 -12.07 -8.97 -32.21
N ARG A 1160 -11.73 -7.84 -31.59
CA ARG A 1160 -11.68 -7.71 -30.12
C ARG A 1160 -12.96 -7.16 -29.49
N ARG A 1161 -13.71 -6.34 -30.24
CA ARG A 1161 -14.97 -5.72 -29.81
C ARG A 1161 -15.86 -5.51 -31.03
N VAL A 1162 -17.15 -5.79 -30.87
CA VAL A 1162 -18.17 -5.52 -31.89
C VAL A 1162 -19.23 -4.59 -31.30
N ARG A 1163 -19.66 -3.59 -32.07
CA ARG A 1163 -20.69 -2.62 -31.70
C ARG A 1163 -21.83 -2.66 -32.72
N TYR A 1164 -22.99 -3.17 -32.29
CA TYR A 1164 -24.25 -3.10 -33.03
C TYR A 1164 -25.07 -1.88 -32.58
N ALA A 1165 -26.07 -1.44 -33.35
CA ALA A 1165 -26.89 -0.29 -32.95
C ALA A 1165 -27.94 -0.63 -31.88
N ALA A 1166 -28.43 -1.87 -31.86
CA ALA A 1166 -29.43 -2.34 -30.90
C ALA A 1166 -29.36 -3.87 -30.72
N PRO A 1167 -29.92 -4.43 -29.62
CA PRO A 1167 -29.78 -5.85 -29.29
C PRO A 1167 -30.50 -6.78 -30.29
N ASP A 1168 -31.64 -6.34 -30.84
CA ASP A 1168 -32.46 -7.10 -31.79
C ASP A 1168 -31.81 -7.22 -33.19
N ARG A 1169 -30.74 -6.48 -33.43
CA ARG A 1169 -29.96 -6.51 -34.68
C ARG A 1169 -28.85 -7.55 -34.69
N ILE A 1170 -28.62 -8.24 -33.57
CA ILE A 1170 -27.51 -9.19 -33.42
C ILE A 1170 -27.98 -10.60 -33.81
N PRO A 1171 -27.46 -11.20 -34.89
CA PRO A 1171 -27.83 -12.55 -35.28
C PRO A 1171 -27.30 -13.60 -34.30
N LYS A 1172 -28.05 -14.69 -34.13
CA LYS A 1172 -27.66 -15.81 -33.24
C LYS A 1172 -26.31 -16.41 -33.58
N GLU A 1173 -25.96 -16.48 -34.87
CA GLU A 1173 -24.67 -17.00 -35.32
C GLU A 1173 -23.48 -16.11 -34.91
N VAL A 1174 -23.68 -14.80 -34.82
CA VAL A 1174 -22.65 -13.85 -34.36
C VAL A 1174 -22.44 -13.99 -32.85
N PHE A 1175 -23.51 -14.13 -32.06
CA PHE A 1175 -23.40 -14.48 -30.64
C PHE A 1175 -22.63 -15.79 -30.46
N ALA A 1176 -22.96 -16.84 -31.22
CA ALA A 1176 -22.25 -18.11 -31.15
C ALA A 1176 -20.77 -18.01 -31.54
N GLY A 1177 -20.44 -17.18 -32.54
CA GLY A 1177 -19.06 -16.90 -32.94
C GLY A 1177 -18.25 -16.16 -31.88
N ALA A 1178 -18.89 -15.25 -31.14
CA ALA A 1178 -18.28 -14.47 -30.06
C ALA A 1178 -18.14 -15.26 -28.74
N ALA A 1179 -19.07 -16.16 -28.43
CA ALA A 1179 -19.10 -16.93 -27.18
C ALA A 1179 -17.87 -17.81 -26.96
N LYS A 1180 -17.33 -18.44 -28.02
CA LYS A 1180 -16.16 -19.33 -27.94
C LYS A 1180 -14.87 -18.65 -27.45
N PRO A 1181 -14.44 -17.52 -28.04
CA PRO A 1181 -13.32 -16.73 -27.54
C PRO A 1181 -13.70 -15.79 -26.38
N GLY A 1182 -14.99 -15.65 -26.09
CA GLY A 1182 -15.51 -14.71 -25.11
C GLY A 1182 -15.39 -13.24 -25.53
N VAL A 1183 -15.53 -12.97 -26.83
CA VAL A 1183 -15.55 -11.59 -27.35
C VAL A 1183 -16.85 -10.91 -26.95
N HIS A 1184 -16.77 -9.68 -26.45
CA HIS A 1184 -17.96 -8.92 -26.08
C HIS A 1184 -18.57 -8.21 -27.28
N ILE A 1185 -19.90 -8.35 -27.41
CA ILE A 1185 -20.73 -7.63 -28.36
C ILE A 1185 -21.48 -6.53 -27.59
N ALA A 1186 -21.16 -5.28 -27.86
CA ALA A 1186 -21.87 -4.13 -27.33
C ALA A 1186 -23.12 -3.86 -28.19
N GLY A 1187 -24.26 -4.33 -27.69
CA GLY A 1187 -25.57 -4.21 -28.35
C GLY A 1187 -26.47 -3.09 -27.82
N ALA A 1188 -26.02 -2.28 -26.86
CA ALA A 1188 -26.85 -1.22 -26.28
C ALA A 1188 -27.34 -0.22 -27.35
N PRO A 1189 -28.53 0.40 -27.23
CA PRO A 1189 -28.95 1.48 -28.12
C PRO A 1189 -27.89 2.56 -28.28
N VAL A 1190 -27.74 3.12 -29.49
CA VAL A 1190 -26.79 4.22 -29.72
C VAL A 1190 -27.33 5.51 -29.10
N LEU A 1191 -26.49 6.17 -28.29
CA LEU A 1191 -26.86 7.43 -27.65
C LEU A 1191 -25.98 8.58 -28.12
N GLY A 1192 -26.56 9.76 -28.28
CA GLY A 1192 -25.83 11.01 -28.49
C GLY A 1192 -25.16 11.55 -27.23
N HIS A 1193 -25.37 10.91 -26.07
CA HIS A 1193 -24.77 11.34 -24.81
C HIS A 1193 -23.40 10.68 -24.57
N GLY A 1194 -22.31 11.45 -24.70
CA GLY A 1194 -20.94 10.93 -24.67
C GLY A 1194 -20.51 10.25 -23.37
N ARG A 1195 -21.05 10.66 -22.22
CA ARG A 1195 -20.75 10.00 -20.93
C ARG A 1195 -21.15 8.52 -20.89
N ILE A 1196 -22.10 8.11 -21.73
CA ILE A 1196 -22.63 6.74 -21.79
C ILE A 1196 -22.11 6.02 -23.03
N GLU A 1197 -22.27 6.61 -24.22
CA GLU A 1197 -21.89 5.93 -25.47
C GLU A 1197 -20.39 5.59 -25.51
N LEU A 1198 -19.50 6.46 -25.01
CA LEU A 1198 -18.06 6.22 -25.07
C LEU A 1198 -17.58 5.07 -24.17
N LEU A 1199 -18.39 4.58 -23.23
CA LEU A 1199 -18.05 3.43 -22.37
C LEU A 1199 -17.79 2.16 -23.18
N TRP A 1200 -18.41 2.03 -24.36
CA TRP A 1200 -18.30 0.83 -25.20
C TRP A 1200 -17.01 0.78 -26.04
N TYR A 1201 -16.22 1.86 -26.03
CA TYR A 1201 -15.05 2.05 -26.89
C TYR A 1201 -13.74 2.15 -26.09
N LEU A 1202 -13.82 2.12 -24.76
CA LEU A 1202 -12.71 2.31 -23.85
C LEU A 1202 -12.53 1.08 -22.93
N LEU A 1203 -11.31 0.93 -22.43
CA LEU A 1203 -10.93 0.00 -21.39
C LEU A 1203 -10.47 0.81 -20.18
N GLU A 1204 -11.01 0.51 -19.01
CA GLU A 1204 -10.55 1.15 -17.79
C GLU A 1204 -9.21 0.55 -17.34
N GLN A 1205 -8.33 1.37 -16.80
CA GLN A 1205 -7.06 0.93 -16.23
C GLN A 1205 -6.78 1.69 -14.94
N SER A 1206 -6.32 0.96 -13.93
CA SER A 1206 -5.85 1.53 -12.67
C SER A 1206 -4.34 1.40 -12.59
N LEU A 1207 -3.68 2.47 -12.16
CA LEU A 1207 -2.26 2.54 -11.90
C LEU A 1207 -2.08 3.03 -10.48
N SER A 1208 -1.30 2.30 -9.70
CA SER A 1208 -0.89 2.76 -8.39
C SER A 1208 0.61 2.70 -8.20
N ASP A 1209 1.19 3.83 -7.84
CA ASP A 1209 2.64 3.99 -7.68
C ASP A 1209 2.96 4.48 -6.26
N SER A 1210 3.71 3.67 -5.52
CA SER A 1210 4.31 4.10 -4.26
C SER A 1210 5.61 4.84 -4.54
N TYR A 1211 5.47 6.14 -4.84
CA TYR A 1211 6.58 7.01 -5.21
C TYR A 1211 7.51 7.40 -4.03
N HIS A 1212 7.05 7.25 -2.79
CA HIS A 1212 7.83 7.65 -1.63
C HIS A 1212 9.08 6.78 -1.46
N ARG A 1213 10.18 7.36 -0.97
CA ARG A 1213 11.40 6.65 -0.57
C ARG A 1213 11.60 6.81 0.93
N TYR A 1214 11.22 5.77 1.70
CA TYR A 1214 11.26 5.78 3.17
C TYR A 1214 10.50 6.98 3.79
N GLY A 1215 9.35 7.34 3.21
CA GLY A 1215 8.49 8.45 3.64
C GLY A 1215 8.82 9.76 2.93
N ASN A 1216 10.02 9.90 2.40
CA ASN A 1216 10.39 11.07 1.61
C ASN A 1216 9.61 11.09 0.29
N LEU A 1217 9.00 12.23 -0.03
CA LEU A 1217 8.12 12.38 -1.20
C LEU A 1217 8.86 12.75 -2.49
N GLY A 1218 10.18 12.97 -2.45
CA GLY A 1218 10.97 13.34 -3.63
C GLY A 1218 10.44 14.60 -4.32
N GLU A 1219 10.28 14.53 -5.65
CA GLU A 1219 9.75 15.63 -6.47
C GLU A 1219 8.31 16.00 -6.12
N HIS A 1220 7.52 15.04 -5.62
CA HIS A 1220 6.13 15.27 -5.22
C HIS A 1220 5.99 16.03 -3.89
N GLY A 1221 7.09 16.33 -3.18
CA GLY A 1221 7.06 17.04 -1.90
C GLY A 1221 6.49 18.45 -1.96
N GLY A 1222 6.45 19.08 -3.14
CA GLY A 1222 5.87 20.41 -3.37
C GLY A 1222 4.41 20.40 -3.83
N GLU A 1223 3.82 19.24 -4.08
CA GLU A 1223 2.46 19.11 -4.62
C GLU A 1223 1.39 19.18 -3.52
N GLY A 1224 0.23 19.75 -3.85
CA GLY A 1224 -0.92 19.71 -2.94
C GLY A 1224 -1.47 18.30 -2.78
N ARG A 1225 -1.16 17.62 -1.67
CA ARG A 1225 -1.66 16.28 -1.31
C ARG A 1225 -2.79 16.35 -0.28
N ALA A 1226 -3.47 15.22 -0.06
CA ALA A 1226 -4.49 15.13 0.98
C ALA A 1226 -3.92 15.48 2.36
N ALA A 1227 -4.72 16.16 3.18
CA ALA A 1227 -4.36 16.38 4.57
C ALA A 1227 -4.36 15.04 5.32
N VAL A 1228 -3.32 14.81 6.13
CA VAL A 1228 -3.27 13.67 7.05
C VAL A 1228 -4.08 14.02 8.30
N LEU A 1229 -4.95 13.11 8.74
CA LEU A 1229 -5.94 13.28 9.81
C LEU A 1229 -5.34 13.55 11.21
#